data_AF-A0A959KQV2-F1
#
_entry.id   AF-A0A959KQV2-F1
#
_cell.length_a   1.000
_cell.length_b   1.000
_cell.length_c   1.000
_cell.angle_alpha   90.00
_cell.angle_beta   90.00
_cell.angle_gamma   90.00
#
_symmetry.space_group_name_H-M   'P 1'
#
loop_
_entity.id
_entity.type
_entity.pdbx_description
1 polymer ?
#
loop_
_entity_poly.entity_id
_entity_poly.type
_entity_poly.pdbx_seq_one_letter_code
_entity_poly.pdbx_strand_id
1 'polypeptide(L)'
;MKRILFLGLTALLALTMCTPKTVQKAQQSTDQSFRKQPPAPLPAPKIEIGSHEQFQLGNGLKVIVVENHKLPQVSFQVFVDAPDVHEGEAAGFIDMAGTMLSRGTANRSKGQIDEAIDFMGASLSTSASGLFGTALTKHVDGLLDIMSDVLLHPSFPQEEFDKLKTQTLSGLAASKDDPNTIAENVGRVLRYGKDHPYGNVQTEESTGNATVELCQTYYQTYFKPNISYLVVVGDITADKAKMLAEKYFGSWKKGDVPQVQQPKPGKPDEAKVAFVDKAGAVQSVINITYPIDLKPGAPDVVKASVLNTLLGGYFRSRLNNNLREDKGYTYGARSTISSDRLVGEFRAYASVRNEVTDSSMVEFLKELNRVRTEKVAAEELNLVKNYVSGNFALALESPQTIARFALNTVRYNLPDDYYSTYLEKVASVTADDILAMAQKYVHPAKAYLLVVGNKKAVADKLVQFDANGEIDNYDYFGNPVSDLALPEGLTAQNVISDYLNAIGGKEKLMQVKTLKTVMSAESPMGNLAITTYLQAPNSVCNEVAVNGNIMQKQVFDGKQGQTVAMGQKMPMTPEEVAEMKENAQFFKEMAYLGDDYQIELSGIEMINGQKAYRIDVVSPSGSESTEYYAMETSFKVRESSTQEGGGQTVTVTQDYADYKEVDGVKIPHQMTISGMMPVPMTFDLQEAKVNAEISADVFKVQ
;
A
#
# COMPACT_ATOMS: atom_id res chain seq x y z
N MET A 1 -39.97 -55.58 23.89
CA MET A 1 -40.51 -56.77 24.59
C MET A 1 -39.61 -57.10 25.78
N LYS A 2 -40.21 -57.37 26.95
CA LYS A 2 -39.68 -57.96 28.21
C LYS A 2 -38.54 -57.19 28.93
N ARG A 3 -38.78 -56.47 30.05
CA ARG A 3 -39.16 -56.83 31.45
C ARG A 3 -38.03 -57.48 32.29
N ILE A 4 -37.45 -56.65 33.17
CA ILE A 4 -37.42 -56.73 34.67
C ILE A 4 -37.27 -58.11 35.33
N LEU A 5 -36.28 -58.23 36.23
CA LEU A 5 -36.29 -58.98 37.51
C LEU A 5 -35.03 -58.56 38.32
N PHE A 6 -34.91 -58.46 39.66
CA PHE A 6 -35.78 -58.31 40.84
C PHE A 6 -34.87 -58.45 42.10
N LEU A 7 -35.31 -57.91 43.26
CA LEU A 7 -34.94 -58.26 44.65
C LEU A 7 -33.53 -57.83 45.14
N GLY A 8 -33.35 -57.38 46.39
CA GLY A 8 -34.22 -57.48 47.56
C GLY A 8 -33.73 -56.64 48.75
N LEU A 9 -34.69 -56.46 49.64
CA LEU A 9 -34.79 -55.58 50.80
C LEU A 9 -34.03 -56.13 52.02
N THR A 10 -33.40 -55.28 52.84
CA THR A 10 -33.30 -55.53 54.29
C THR A 10 -33.25 -54.21 55.07
N ALA A 11 -34.15 -54.12 56.04
CA ALA A 11 -34.42 -52.99 56.92
C ALA A 11 -33.35 -52.84 58.02
N LEU A 12 -33.18 -51.64 58.60
CA LEU A 12 -33.75 -51.32 59.93
C LEU A 12 -33.47 -49.86 60.34
N LEU A 13 -34.52 -49.25 60.89
CA LEU A 13 -34.64 -48.01 61.66
C LEU A 13 -33.41 -47.55 62.45
N ALA A 14 -33.05 -46.27 62.28
CA ALA A 14 -32.70 -45.38 63.39
C ALA A 14 -33.42 -44.04 63.17
N LEU A 15 -34.45 -43.80 63.98
CA LEU A 15 -35.26 -42.59 64.01
C LEU A 15 -34.68 -41.62 65.05
N THR A 16 -34.92 -40.32 64.84
CA THR A 16 -34.79 -39.18 65.77
C THR A 16 -33.43 -38.49 65.93
N MET A 17 -33.20 -37.43 65.15
CA MET A 17 -33.21 -36.02 65.63
C MET A 17 -33.03 -35.08 64.42
N CYS A 18 -34.13 -34.76 63.73
CA CYS A 18 -34.18 -33.60 62.83
C CYS A 18 -34.90 -32.47 63.57
N THR A 19 -34.14 -31.57 64.17
CA THR A 19 -34.60 -30.20 64.46
C THR A 19 -34.97 -29.53 63.14
N PRO A 20 -36.13 -28.86 63.01
CA PRO A 20 -36.41 -28.05 61.83
C PRO A 20 -35.38 -26.93 61.79
N LYS A 21 -34.44 -26.97 60.83
CA LYS A 21 -33.67 -25.79 60.47
C LYS A 21 -34.68 -24.76 60.02
N THR A 22 -34.89 -23.74 60.85
CA THR A 22 -35.54 -22.49 60.49
C THR A 22 -34.86 -22.02 59.21
N VAL A 23 -35.57 -22.11 58.08
CA VAL A 23 -35.15 -21.45 56.85
C VAL A 23 -35.16 -19.97 57.20
N GLN A 24 -33.98 -19.42 57.44
CA GLN A 24 -33.79 -17.99 57.55
C GLN A 24 -34.10 -17.46 56.14
N LYS A 25 -35.36 -17.06 55.93
CA LYS A 25 -35.78 -16.27 54.77
C LYS A 25 -34.77 -15.13 54.71
N ALA A 26 -33.95 -15.11 53.66
CA ALA A 26 -33.13 -13.95 53.37
C ALA A 26 -34.10 -12.76 53.34
N GLN A 27 -34.01 -11.87 54.33
CA GLN A 27 -34.66 -10.57 54.24
C GLN A 27 -34.03 -9.90 53.03
N GLN A 28 -34.70 -9.99 51.90
CA GLN A 28 -34.48 -9.05 50.82
C GLN A 28 -34.66 -7.67 51.45
N SER A 29 -33.55 -6.93 51.53
CA SER A 29 -33.60 -5.52 51.86
C SER A 29 -34.64 -4.88 50.95
N THR A 30 -35.73 -4.39 51.54
CA THR A 30 -36.73 -3.57 50.85
C THR A 30 -36.21 -2.17 50.56
N ASP A 31 -34.96 -1.88 50.95
CA ASP A 31 -34.31 -0.63 50.60
C ASP A 31 -33.93 -0.65 49.12
N GLN A 32 -34.83 -0.10 48.29
CA GLN A 32 -34.56 0.18 46.88
C GLN A 32 -33.81 1.52 46.69
N SER A 33 -33.31 2.16 47.76
CA SER A 33 -32.53 3.40 47.66
C SER A 33 -31.30 3.25 46.74
N PHE A 34 -30.68 2.07 46.68
CA PHE A 34 -29.57 1.77 45.77
C PHE A 34 -29.94 1.81 44.27
N ARG A 35 -31.24 1.82 43.94
CA ARG A 35 -31.73 2.00 42.56
C ARG A 35 -31.98 3.48 42.23
N LYS A 36 -32.06 4.35 43.25
CA LYS A 36 -32.28 5.79 43.06
C LYS A 36 -31.03 6.51 42.58
N GLN A 37 -29.85 5.93 42.82
CA GLN A 37 -28.58 6.43 42.31
C GLN A 37 -27.83 5.27 41.66
N PRO A 38 -27.32 5.43 40.43
CA PRO A 38 -26.43 4.43 39.86
C PRO A 38 -25.26 4.20 40.83
N PRO A 39 -24.79 2.94 40.99
CA PRO A 39 -23.63 2.67 41.83
C PRO A 39 -22.47 3.55 41.38
N ALA A 40 -21.76 4.12 42.36
CA ALA A 40 -20.56 4.90 42.05
C ALA A 40 -19.60 4.03 41.22
N PRO A 41 -18.91 4.59 40.21
CA PRO A 41 -17.92 3.85 39.44
C PRO A 41 -16.92 3.19 40.39
N LEU A 42 -16.77 1.87 40.30
CA LEU A 42 -15.72 1.18 41.03
C LEU A 42 -14.36 1.75 40.57
N PRO A 43 -13.34 1.79 41.46
CA PRO A 43 -11.97 2.06 41.03
C PRO A 43 -11.61 1.15 39.86
N ALA A 44 -10.83 1.68 38.90
CA ALA A 44 -10.37 0.89 37.77
C ALA A 44 -9.68 -0.40 38.31
N PRO A 45 -10.09 -1.60 37.86
CA PRO A 45 -9.48 -2.83 38.33
C PRO A 45 -8.00 -2.82 37.96
N LYS A 46 -7.13 -3.18 38.92
CA LYS A 46 -5.73 -3.50 38.61
C LYS A 46 -5.73 -4.78 37.79
N ILE A 47 -5.38 -4.68 36.52
CA ILE A 47 -5.24 -5.86 35.69
C ILE A 47 -3.86 -6.46 35.94
N GLU A 48 -3.85 -7.71 36.36
CA GLU A 48 -2.64 -8.54 36.40
C GLU A 48 -2.20 -8.78 34.96
N ILE A 49 -1.16 -8.05 34.52
CA ILE A 49 -0.50 -8.34 33.26
C ILE A 49 0.24 -9.66 33.44
N GLY A 50 0.05 -10.61 32.52
CA GLY A 50 0.73 -11.90 32.63
C GLY A 50 2.25 -11.75 32.78
N SER A 51 2.84 -12.67 33.51
CA SER A 51 4.28 -12.67 33.76
C SER A 51 5.07 -12.99 32.49
N HIS A 52 6.30 -12.49 32.46
CA HIS A 52 7.28 -12.82 31.43
C HIS A 52 8.65 -12.93 32.09
N GLU A 53 9.50 -13.76 31.52
CA GLU A 53 10.90 -13.87 31.92
C GLU A 53 11.79 -13.19 30.88
N GLN A 54 12.88 -12.57 31.34
CA GLN A 54 13.86 -11.94 30.48
C GLN A 54 15.28 -12.37 30.85
N PHE A 55 16.11 -12.64 29.85
CA PHE A 55 17.53 -12.91 30.02
C PHE A 55 18.31 -12.48 28.78
N GLN A 56 19.64 -12.47 28.88
CA GLN A 56 20.54 -12.14 27.78
C GLN A 56 21.53 -13.28 27.54
N LEU A 57 21.73 -13.66 26.28
CA LEU A 57 22.75 -14.63 25.88
C LEU A 57 24.15 -14.00 25.87
N GLY A 58 25.19 -14.83 25.85
CA GLY A 58 26.59 -14.35 25.84
C GLY A 58 26.96 -13.51 24.60
N ASN A 59 26.22 -13.65 23.50
CA ASN A 59 26.39 -12.87 22.28
C ASN A 59 25.62 -11.53 22.29
N GLY A 60 24.88 -11.22 23.36
CA GLY A 60 24.14 -9.98 23.53
C GLY A 60 22.66 -10.04 23.11
N LEU A 61 22.19 -11.15 22.52
CA LEU A 61 20.78 -11.35 22.18
C LEU A 61 19.92 -11.31 23.45
N LYS A 62 18.95 -10.40 23.49
CA LYS A 62 17.97 -10.31 24.59
C LYS A 62 16.82 -11.25 24.30
N VAL A 63 16.42 -12.05 25.28
CA VAL A 63 15.36 -13.05 25.14
C VAL A 63 14.23 -12.73 26.10
N ILE A 64 13.00 -12.75 25.60
CA ILE A 64 11.76 -12.53 26.35
C ILE A 64 10.91 -13.78 26.19
N VAL A 65 10.48 -14.38 27.30
CA VAL A 65 9.66 -15.60 27.31
C VAL A 65 8.34 -15.33 28.00
N VAL A 66 7.24 -15.65 27.31
CA VAL A 66 5.88 -15.65 27.87
C VAL A 66 5.33 -17.06 27.79
N GLU A 67 5.32 -17.77 28.91
CA GLU A 67 4.82 -19.13 28.99
C GLU A 67 3.29 -19.16 28.81
N ASN A 68 2.81 -20.06 27.95
CA ASN A 68 1.39 -20.37 27.83
C ASN A 68 1.16 -21.80 27.35
N HIS A 69 0.75 -22.65 28.29
CA HIS A 69 0.51 -24.09 28.05
C HIS A 69 -0.94 -24.43 27.66
N LYS A 70 -1.77 -23.44 27.27
CA LYS A 70 -3.19 -23.70 26.89
C LYS A 70 -3.30 -24.47 25.57
N LEU A 71 -2.37 -24.25 24.64
CA LEU A 71 -2.34 -24.90 23.33
C LEU A 71 -0.91 -25.41 23.07
N PRO A 72 -0.73 -26.58 22.44
CA PRO A 72 0.58 -27.16 22.15
C PRO A 72 1.21 -26.47 20.93
N GLN A 73 1.45 -25.17 21.03
CA GLN A 73 1.99 -24.30 20.00
C GLN A 73 2.99 -23.32 20.62
N VAL A 74 4.05 -23.03 19.89
CA VAL A 74 5.04 -22.02 20.25
C VAL A 74 5.24 -21.08 19.06
N SER A 75 5.37 -19.79 19.34
CA SER A 75 5.77 -18.77 18.39
C SER A 75 7.09 -18.13 18.82
N PHE A 76 7.92 -17.83 17.83
CA PHE A 76 9.23 -17.22 17.97
C PHE A 76 9.30 -16.00 17.06
N GLN A 77 9.70 -14.87 17.61
CA GLN A 77 9.96 -13.65 16.84
C GLN A 77 11.39 -13.21 17.11
N VAL A 78 12.20 -13.13 16.06
CA VAL A 78 13.45 -12.39 16.09
C VAL A 78 13.16 -10.99 15.58
N PHE A 79 13.32 -9.99 16.44
CA PHE A 79 13.16 -8.59 16.11
C PHE A 79 14.51 -7.88 16.16
N VAL A 80 14.98 -7.43 15.00
CA VAL A 80 16.20 -6.63 14.82
C VAL A 80 15.82 -5.16 14.93
N ASP A 81 16.25 -4.47 15.98
CA ASP A 81 15.93 -3.05 16.20
C ASP A 81 16.91 -2.15 15.43
N ALA A 82 16.96 -2.35 14.11
CA ALA A 82 17.79 -1.53 13.22
C ALA A 82 17.33 -0.06 13.27
N PRO A 83 18.26 0.91 13.11
CA PRO A 83 17.87 2.28 12.83
C PRO A 83 17.12 2.32 11.48
N ASP A 84 16.15 3.22 11.38
CA ASP A 84 15.49 3.49 10.10
C ASP A 84 16.52 4.14 9.15
N VAL A 85 16.57 3.72 7.89
CA VAL A 85 17.58 4.13 6.91
C VAL A 85 16.89 4.73 5.69
N HIS A 86 17.39 5.86 5.21
CA HIS A 86 16.92 6.44 3.95
C HIS A 86 17.51 5.63 2.79
N GLU A 87 16.64 5.21 1.87
CA GLU A 87 17.00 4.25 0.82
C GLU A 87 17.42 4.91 -0.50
N GLY A 88 17.22 6.22 -0.63
CA GLY A 88 17.59 7.01 -1.81
C GLY A 88 16.99 6.43 -3.10
N GLU A 89 17.81 6.38 -4.15
CA GLU A 89 17.43 5.91 -5.48
C GLU A 89 17.04 4.44 -5.54
N ALA A 90 17.25 3.66 -4.47
CA ALA A 90 16.89 2.24 -4.40
C ALA A 90 15.75 1.98 -3.38
N ALA A 91 14.91 2.97 -3.10
CA ALA A 91 13.74 2.83 -2.23
C ALA A 91 12.97 1.51 -2.43
N GLY A 92 12.77 0.78 -1.33
CA GLY A 92 12.17 -0.56 -1.30
C GLY A 92 13.19 -1.70 -1.22
N PHE A 93 14.49 -1.46 -1.42
CA PHE A 93 15.51 -2.51 -1.33
C PHE A 93 15.62 -3.13 0.07
N ILE A 94 15.29 -2.39 1.14
CA ILE A 94 15.34 -2.89 2.52
C ILE A 94 14.24 -3.95 2.74
N ASP A 95 13.04 -3.70 2.25
CA ASP A 95 11.95 -4.68 2.29
C ASP A 95 12.25 -5.91 1.42
N MET A 96 12.89 -5.69 0.27
CA MET A 96 13.40 -6.78 -0.56
C MET A 96 14.47 -7.59 0.18
N ALA A 97 15.40 -6.94 0.89
CA ALA A 97 16.44 -7.61 1.67
C ALA A 97 15.85 -8.52 2.75
N GLY A 98 14.82 -8.04 3.45
CA GLY A 98 14.07 -8.82 4.43
C GLY A 98 13.36 -10.03 3.82
N THR A 99 12.76 -9.85 2.64
CA THR A 99 12.11 -10.95 1.91
C THR A 99 13.14 -11.98 1.44
N MET A 100 14.31 -11.54 0.99
CA MET A 100 15.38 -12.39 0.50
C MET A 100 15.97 -13.34 1.55
N LEU A 101 15.82 -13.05 2.85
CA LEU A 101 16.30 -13.92 3.93
C LEU A 101 15.77 -15.36 3.80
N SER A 102 14.49 -15.52 3.46
CA SER A 102 13.84 -16.83 3.29
C SER A 102 13.95 -17.41 1.88
N ARG A 103 14.68 -16.75 0.96
CA ARG A 103 14.82 -17.17 -0.44
C ARG A 103 15.99 -18.14 -0.69
N GLY A 104 16.73 -18.47 0.35
CA GLY A 104 17.77 -19.46 0.30
C GLY A 104 18.80 -19.25 1.40
N THR A 105 19.42 -20.35 1.82
CA THR A 105 20.54 -20.33 2.75
C THR A 105 21.76 -21.00 2.10
N ALA A 106 22.89 -21.01 2.80
CA ALA A 106 24.05 -21.81 2.41
C ALA A 106 23.74 -23.33 2.37
N ASN A 107 22.71 -23.78 3.10
CA ASN A 107 22.40 -25.19 3.29
C ASN A 107 21.10 -25.64 2.60
N ARG A 108 20.21 -24.71 2.24
CA ARG A 108 18.86 -25.01 1.72
C ARG A 108 18.47 -24.06 0.61
N SER A 109 17.88 -24.59 -0.45
CA SER A 109 17.18 -23.78 -1.45
C SER A 109 15.85 -23.26 -0.89
N LYS A 110 15.26 -22.23 -1.53
CA LYS A 110 13.92 -21.76 -1.18
C LYS A 110 12.89 -22.90 -1.11
N GLY A 111 12.84 -23.76 -2.13
CA GLY A 111 11.87 -24.85 -2.19
C GLY A 111 12.01 -25.83 -1.02
N GLN A 112 13.24 -26.10 -0.57
CA GLN A 112 13.48 -26.96 0.59
C GLN A 112 13.05 -26.31 1.91
N ILE A 113 13.20 -24.98 2.03
CA ILE A 113 12.70 -24.22 3.18
C ILE A 113 11.17 -24.30 3.22
N ASP A 114 10.50 -23.98 2.11
CA ASP A 114 9.04 -24.00 2.01
C ASP A 114 8.48 -25.40 2.31
N GLU A 115 9.00 -26.44 1.67
CA GLU A 115 8.55 -27.82 1.85
C GLU A 115 8.70 -28.29 3.30
N ALA A 116 9.81 -27.94 3.97
CA ALA A 116 10.02 -28.31 5.36
C ALA A 116 9.08 -27.59 6.33
N ILE A 117 8.78 -26.31 6.07
CA ILE A 117 7.81 -25.54 6.86
C ILE A 117 6.40 -26.10 6.67
N ASP A 118 6.00 -26.38 5.42
CA ASP A 118 4.69 -26.95 5.08
C ASP A 118 4.51 -28.34 5.69
N PHE A 119 5.53 -29.19 5.63
CA PHE A 119 5.51 -30.53 6.22
C PHE A 119 5.22 -30.51 7.73
N MET A 120 5.73 -29.51 8.45
CA MET A 120 5.48 -29.33 9.88
C MET A 120 4.11 -28.72 10.18
N GLY A 121 3.39 -28.23 9.16
CA GLY A 121 2.23 -27.35 9.34
C GLY A 121 2.60 -26.07 10.09
N ALA A 122 3.84 -25.60 9.90
CA ALA A 122 4.36 -24.41 10.54
C ALA A 122 4.10 -23.17 9.68
N SER A 123 4.41 -22.00 10.21
CA SER A 123 4.49 -20.76 9.43
C SER A 123 5.83 -20.09 9.70
N LEU A 124 6.41 -19.51 8.66
CA LEU A 124 7.64 -18.72 8.72
C LEU A 124 7.46 -17.50 7.82
N SER A 125 7.79 -16.33 8.33
CA SER A 125 7.87 -15.10 7.54
C SER A 125 9.12 -14.32 7.91
N THR A 126 9.66 -13.59 6.94
CA THR A 126 10.84 -12.73 7.10
C THR A 126 10.48 -11.30 6.69
N SER A 127 11.16 -10.32 7.29
CA SER A 127 10.99 -8.90 7.01
C SER A 127 12.32 -8.17 7.17
N ALA A 128 12.34 -6.88 6.82
CA ALA A 128 13.51 -6.03 7.01
C ALA A 128 14.00 -5.99 8.47
N SER A 129 13.10 -6.21 9.44
CA SER A 129 13.37 -6.16 10.88
C SER A 129 13.42 -7.53 11.55
N GLY A 130 13.58 -8.61 10.79
CA GLY A 130 13.82 -9.95 11.34
C GLY A 130 12.88 -11.02 10.80
N LEU A 131 12.42 -11.92 11.66
CA LEU A 131 11.62 -13.06 11.24
C LEU A 131 10.67 -13.56 12.33
N PHE A 132 9.57 -14.14 11.92
CA PHE A 132 8.55 -14.72 12.78
C PHE A 132 8.29 -16.16 12.36
N GLY A 133 8.19 -17.06 13.33
CA GLY A 133 7.85 -18.46 13.10
C GLY A 133 6.88 -18.99 14.14
N THR A 134 6.00 -19.90 13.74
CA THR A 134 5.15 -20.64 14.69
C THR A 134 4.94 -22.08 14.25
N ALA A 135 4.93 -22.99 15.24
CA ALA A 135 4.71 -24.41 15.01
C ALA A 135 4.08 -25.06 16.25
N LEU A 136 3.56 -26.27 16.08
CA LEU A 136 3.18 -27.14 17.19
C LEU A 136 4.41 -27.49 18.06
N THR A 137 4.23 -27.68 19.37
CA THR A 137 5.33 -27.92 20.33
C THR A 137 6.27 -29.05 19.89
N LYS A 138 5.74 -30.10 19.26
CA LYS A 138 6.52 -31.25 18.75
C LYS A 138 7.48 -30.90 17.59
N HIS A 139 7.26 -29.79 16.90
CA HIS A 139 8.04 -29.34 15.72
C HIS A 139 8.94 -28.14 16.03
N VAL A 140 9.03 -27.71 17.29
CA VAL A 140 9.84 -26.55 17.71
C VAL A 140 11.31 -26.67 17.31
N ASP A 141 11.95 -27.83 17.53
CA ASP A 141 13.35 -28.04 17.13
C ASP A 141 13.53 -27.95 15.60
N GLY A 142 12.58 -28.46 14.82
CA GLY A 142 12.63 -28.41 13.35
C GLY A 142 12.42 -26.98 12.82
N LEU A 143 11.47 -26.24 13.41
CA LEU A 143 11.25 -24.84 13.07
C LEU A 143 12.48 -23.98 13.41
N LEU A 144 13.04 -24.13 14.61
CA LEU A 144 14.20 -23.34 15.04
C LEU A 144 15.47 -23.65 14.24
N ASP A 145 15.63 -24.90 13.77
CA ASP A 145 16.70 -25.27 12.86
C ASP A 145 16.63 -24.44 11.56
N ILE A 146 15.45 -24.37 10.94
CA ILE A 146 15.24 -23.56 9.74
C ILE A 146 15.37 -22.06 10.04
N MET A 147 14.75 -21.57 11.11
CA MET A 147 14.82 -20.14 11.48
C MET A 147 16.26 -19.69 11.73
N SER A 148 17.07 -20.52 12.39
CA SER A 148 18.48 -20.21 12.61
C SER A 148 19.28 -20.20 11.32
N ASP A 149 19.03 -21.12 10.40
CA ASP A 149 19.72 -21.17 9.11
C ASP A 149 19.36 -19.95 8.23
N VAL A 150 18.07 -19.58 8.19
CA VAL A 150 17.56 -18.39 7.49
C VAL A 150 18.14 -17.10 8.06
N LEU A 151 18.28 -17.00 9.38
CA LEU A 151 18.82 -15.80 10.02
C LEU A 151 20.35 -15.69 9.86
N LEU A 152 21.06 -16.80 10.02
CA LEU A 152 22.52 -16.81 10.19
C LEU A 152 23.28 -17.07 8.90
N HIS A 153 22.66 -17.72 7.92
CA HIS A 153 23.30 -18.12 6.67
C HIS A 153 22.48 -17.84 5.41
N PRO A 154 21.80 -16.68 5.25
CA PRO A 154 21.09 -16.36 4.02
C PRO A 154 22.08 -16.24 2.84
N SER A 155 21.74 -16.84 1.70
CA SER A 155 22.62 -16.88 0.52
C SER A 155 22.31 -15.83 -0.54
N PHE A 156 21.17 -15.14 -0.44
CA PHE A 156 20.68 -14.14 -1.39
C PHE A 156 20.84 -14.56 -2.87
N PRO A 157 20.19 -15.66 -3.33
CA PRO A 157 20.36 -16.13 -4.71
C PRO A 157 19.89 -15.11 -5.74
N GLN A 158 20.72 -14.80 -6.74
CA GLN A 158 20.38 -13.84 -7.81
C GLN A 158 19.07 -14.21 -8.53
N GLU A 159 18.88 -15.49 -8.86
CA GLU A 159 17.66 -15.96 -9.54
C GLU A 159 16.38 -15.68 -8.73
N GLU A 160 16.44 -15.80 -7.40
CA GLU A 160 15.30 -15.50 -6.54
C GLU A 160 15.09 -14.00 -6.35
N PHE A 161 16.17 -13.21 -6.38
CA PHE A 161 16.09 -11.76 -6.39
C PHE A 161 15.41 -11.24 -7.66
N ASP A 162 15.77 -11.78 -8.82
CA ASP A 162 15.17 -11.38 -10.09
C ASP A 162 13.67 -11.71 -10.11
N LYS A 163 13.27 -12.89 -9.62
CA LYS A 163 11.86 -13.25 -9.43
C LYS A 163 11.13 -12.29 -8.48
N LEU A 164 11.75 -11.95 -7.34
CA LEU A 164 11.19 -11.01 -6.39
C LEU A 164 11.02 -9.62 -7.03
N LYS A 165 12.01 -9.16 -7.78
CA LYS A 165 11.98 -7.88 -8.49
C LYS A 165 10.82 -7.84 -9.50
N THR A 166 10.62 -8.89 -10.29
CA THR A 166 9.46 -9.00 -11.20
C THR A 166 8.13 -9.00 -10.45
N GLN A 167 8.03 -9.72 -9.33
CA GLN A 167 6.84 -9.73 -8.48
C GLN A 167 6.54 -8.33 -7.92
N THR A 168 7.56 -7.63 -7.45
CA THR A 168 7.46 -6.26 -6.94
C THR A 168 6.99 -5.30 -8.03
N LEU A 169 7.57 -5.34 -9.23
CA LEU A 169 7.14 -4.50 -10.36
C LEU A 169 5.68 -4.76 -10.73
N SER A 170 5.23 -6.02 -10.66
CA SER A 170 3.82 -6.37 -10.89
C SER A 170 2.90 -5.79 -9.82
N GLY A 171 3.33 -5.88 -8.56
CA GLY A 171 2.59 -5.31 -7.43
C GLY A 171 2.49 -3.79 -7.51
N LEU A 172 3.58 -3.11 -7.89
CA LEU A 172 3.60 -1.66 -8.09
C LEU A 172 2.65 -1.24 -9.21
N ALA A 173 2.66 -1.95 -10.34
CA ALA A 173 1.75 -1.68 -11.44
C ALA A 173 0.27 -1.75 -11.00
N ALA A 174 -0.11 -2.80 -10.26
CA ALA A 174 -1.47 -2.93 -9.72
C ALA A 174 -1.80 -1.85 -8.67
N SER A 175 -0.81 -1.40 -7.90
CA SER A 175 -0.99 -0.44 -6.81
C SER A 175 -1.28 0.99 -7.29
N LYS A 176 -0.85 1.34 -8.52
CA LYS A 176 -1.10 2.65 -9.16
C LYS A 176 -2.57 2.92 -9.46
N ASP A 177 -3.40 1.89 -9.45
CA ASP A 177 -4.83 2.04 -9.71
C ASP A 177 -5.67 2.22 -8.44
N ASP A 178 -5.10 2.03 -7.25
CA ASP A 178 -5.81 2.22 -5.98
C ASP A 178 -5.60 3.64 -5.41
N PRO A 179 -6.64 4.49 -5.35
CA PRO A 179 -6.55 5.83 -4.78
C PRO A 179 -6.08 5.86 -3.32
N ASN A 180 -6.31 4.79 -2.54
CA ASN A 180 -5.88 4.75 -1.14
C ASN A 180 -4.36 4.58 -1.03
N THR A 181 -3.79 3.66 -1.81
CA THR A 181 -2.33 3.47 -1.92
C THR A 181 -1.65 4.77 -2.36
N ILE A 182 -2.20 5.44 -3.38
CA ILE A 182 -1.71 6.75 -3.83
C ILE A 182 -1.72 7.76 -2.68
N ALA A 183 -2.84 7.87 -1.96
CA ALA A 183 -2.98 8.79 -0.83
C ALA A 183 -2.02 8.48 0.33
N GLU A 184 -1.61 7.22 0.50
CA GLU A 184 -0.61 6.80 1.48
C GLU A 184 0.81 7.14 1.05
N ASN A 185 1.15 6.94 -0.22
CA ASN A 185 2.45 7.31 -0.77
C ASN A 185 2.67 8.82 -0.71
N VAL A 186 1.74 9.59 -1.28
CA VAL A 186 1.83 11.06 -1.29
C VAL A 186 1.73 11.61 0.13
N GLY A 187 0.86 11.04 0.97
CA GLY A 187 0.74 11.43 2.38
C GLY A 187 2.04 11.23 3.18
N ARG A 188 2.80 10.15 2.93
CA ARG A 188 4.12 9.92 3.53
C ARG A 188 5.14 10.97 3.08
N VAL A 189 5.20 11.25 1.78
CA VAL A 189 6.12 12.25 1.22
C VAL A 189 5.83 13.63 1.77
N LEU A 190 4.56 14.05 1.78
CA LEU A 190 4.16 15.34 2.35
C LEU A 190 4.53 15.46 3.83
N ARG A 191 4.35 14.39 4.60
CA ARG A 191 4.58 14.41 6.05
C ARG A 191 6.05 14.44 6.42
N TYR A 192 6.88 13.69 5.71
CA TYR A 192 8.25 13.41 6.15
C TYR A 192 9.31 13.98 5.21
N GLY A 193 8.96 14.31 3.96
CA GLY A 193 9.91 14.63 2.90
C GLY A 193 10.60 13.38 2.36
N LYS A 194 11.11 13.46 1.13
CA LYS A 194 11.77 12.32 0.46
C LYS A 194 13.12 11.95 1.08
N ASP A 195 13.79 12.89 1.73
CA ASP A 195 15.09 12.67 2.38
C ASP A 195 14.98 11.96 3.74
N HIS A 196 13.76 11.70 4.23
CA HIS A 196 13.51 11.00 5.49
C HIS A 196 13.15 9.53 5.24
N PRO A 197 13.59 8.56 6.07
CA PRO A 197 13.27 7.13 5.90
C PRO A 197 11.77 6.84 5.78
N TYR A 198 10.93 7.54 6.56
CA TYR A 198 9.46 7.38 6.48
C TYR A 198 8.82 8.00 5.24
N GLY A 199 9.58 8.75 4.45
CA GLY A 199 9.17 9.26 3.14
C GLY A 199 9.66 8.41 1.98
N ASN A 200 10.32 7.27 2.22
CA ASN A 200 10.69 6.33 1.16
C ASN A 200 9.40 5.81 0.48
N VAL A 201 9.32 5.99 -0.84
CA VAL A 201 8.24 5.46 -1.68
C VAL A 201 8.88 4.62 -2.76
N GLN A 202 8.53 3.33 -2.80
CA GLN A 202 9.02 2.41 -3.81
C GLN A 202 8.34 2.69 -5.16
N THR A 203 9.15 2.74 -6.21
CA THR A 203 8.79 3.02 -7.60
C THR A 203 9.37 1.95 -8.52
N GLU A 204 8.95 1.90 -9.79
CA GLU A 204 9.57 1.01 -10.76
C GLU A 204 11.06 1.33 -10.96
N GLU A 205 11.41 2.61 -11.02
CA GLU A 205 12.79 3.07 -11.15
C GLU A 205 13.65 2.62 -9.96
N SER A 206 13.18 2.87 -8.74
CA SER A 206 13.92 2.48 -7.54
C SER A 206 14.02 0.97 -7.35
N THR A 207 12.98 0.23 -7.74
CA THR A 207 13.03 -1.24 -7.83
C THR A 207 14.05 -1.69 -8.88
N GLY A 208 14.13 -0.98 -10.01
CA GLY A 208 15.16 -1.12 -11.04
C GLY A 208 16.58 -0.94 -10.51
N ASN A 209 16.78 0.00 -9.59
CA ASN A 209 18.08 0.30 -8.95
C ASN A 209 18.45 -0.66 -7.80
N ALA A 210 17.49 -1.41 -7.24
CA ALA A 210 17.79 -2.39 -6.20
C ALA A 210 18.66 -3.54 -6.72
N THR A 211 19.64 -3.97 -5.91
CA THR A 211 20.57 -5.07 -6.22
C THR A 211 20.75 -6.03 -5.04
N VAL A 212 21.26 -7.24 -5.32
CA VAL A 212 21.59 -8.23 -4.29
C VAL A 212 22.65 -7.70 -3.32
N GLU A 213 23.63 -6.94 -3.81
CA GLU A 213 24.70 -6.37 -2.99
C GLU A 213 24.15 -5.38 -1.96
N LEU A 214 23.15 -4.57 -2.33
CA LEU A 214 22.47 -3.67 -1.39
C LEU A 214 21.77 -4.47 -0.29
N CYS A 215 21.05 -5.54 -0.66
CA CYS A 215 20.39 -6.42 0.31
C CYS A 215 21.38 -7.10 1.27
N GLN A 216 22.48 -7.63 0.73
CA GLN A 216 23.55 -8.24 1.52
C GLN A 216 24.21 -7.23 2.46
N THR A 217 24.45 -6.00 1.98
CA THR A 217 25.05 -4.93 2.78
C THR A 217 24.14 -4.54 3.95
N TYR A 218 22.84 -4.40 3.72
CA TYR A 218 21.87 -4.13 4.77
C TYR A 218 21.87 -5.24 5.83
N TYR A 219 21.78 -6.50 5.40
CA TYR A 219 21.85 -7.66 6.29
C TYR A 219 23.14 -7.67 7.12
N GLN A 220 24.31 -7.56 6.46
CA GLN A 220 25.61 -7.59 7.13
C GLN A 220 25.80 -6.44 8.12
N THR A 221 25.19 -5.29 7.86
CA THR A 221 25.30 -4.10 8.72
C THR A 221 24.41 -4.22 9.95
N TYR A 222 23.13 -4.57 9.76
CA TYR A 222 22.11 -4.39 10.79
C TYR A 222 21.67 -5.69 11.49
N PHE A 223 21.83 -6.86 10.88
CA PHE A 223 21.42 -8.12 11.51
C PHE A 223 22.47 -8.58 12.53
N LYS A 224 22.39 -8.00 13.75
CA LYS A 224 23.29 -8.29 14.87
C LYS A 224 22.52 -8.68 16.14
N PRO A 225 23.00 -9.67 16.93
CA PRO A 225 22.33 -10.10 18.15
C PRO A 225 22.27 -9.00 19.22
N ASN A 226 23.29 -8.14 19.29
CA ASN A 226 23.40 -7.09 20.33
C ASN A 226 22.41 -5.92 20.19
N ILE A 227 21.67 -5.83 19.08
CA ILE A 227 20.54 -4.91 18.88
C ILE A 227 19.22 -5.67 18.63
N SER A 228 19.21 -6.98 18.87
CA SER A 228 18.06 -7.83 18.55
C SER A 228 17.41 -8.42 19.80
N TYR A 229 16.16 -8.82 19.61
CA TYR A 229 15.34 -9.46 20.62
C TYR A 229 14.80 -10.77 20.07
N LEU A 230 14.86 -11.83 20.87
CA LEU A 230 14.13 -13.09 20.63
C LEU A 230 12.95 -13.15 21.57
N VAL A 231 11.74 -13.07 21.03
CA VAL A 231 10.49 -13.16 21.78
C VAL A 231 9.90 -14.55 21.57
N VAL A 232 9.69 -15.27 22.67
CA VAL A 232 9.19 -16.64 22.70
C VAL A 232 7.86 -16.66 23.44
N VAL A 233 6.81 -17.21 22.82
CA VAL A 233 5.47 -17.26 23.39
C VAL A 233 4.82 -18.61 23.12
N GLY A 234 4.33 -19.30 24.14
CA GLY A 234 3.55 -20.54 23.98
C GLY A 234 3.92 -21.66 24.93
N ASP A 235 3.67 -22.90 24.52
CA ASP A 235 3.85 -24.11 25.32
C ASP A 235 5.33 -24.51 25.46
N ILE A 236 6.05 -23.72 26.26
CA ILE A 236 7.48 -23.83 26.51
C ILE A 236 7.82 -23.18 27.85
N THR A 237 8.76 -23.77 28.59
CA THR A 237 9.30 -23.19 29.83
C THR A 237 10.47 -22.24 29.53
N ALA A 238 10.72 -21.27 30.41
CA ALA A 238 11.85 -20.35 30.28
C ALA A 238 13.21 -21.06 30.19
N ASP A 239 13.41 -22.12 30.99
CA ASP A 239 14.62 -22.94 30.94
C ASP A 239 14.79 -23.64 29.58
N LYS A 240 13.71 -24.19 29.02
CA LYS A 240 13.75 -24.82 27.69
C LYS A 240 13.98 -23.78 26.60
N ALA A 241 13.34 -22.61 26.69
CA ALA A 241 13.55 -21.50 25.77
C ALA A 241 15.01 -21.03 25.81
N LYS A 242 15.62 -20.94 26.99
CA LYS A 242 17.04 -20.58 27.16
C LYS A 242 17.97 -21.60 26.50
N MET A 243 17.74 -22.90 26.71
CA MET A 243 18.53 -23.94 26.05
C MET A 243 18.41 -23.88 24.52
N LEU A 244 17.21 -23.69 24.00
CA LEU A 244 16.97 -23.59 22.55
C LEU A 244 17.56 -22.30 21.97
N ALA A 245 17.42 -21.18 22.67
CA ALA A 245 17.99 -19.90 22.25
C ALA A 245 19.52 -19.98 22.14
N GLU A 246 20.19 -20.59 23.12
CA GLU A 246 21.64 -20.82 23.09
C GLU A 246 22.03 -21.78 21.96
N LYS A 247 21.31 -22.89 21.79
CA LYS A 247 21.56 -23.90 20.75
C LYS A 247 21.49 -23.32 19.33
N TYR A 248 20.45 -22.54 19.05
CA TYR A 248 20.14 -22.10 17.68
C TYR A 248 20.66 -20.70 17.35
N PHE A 249 20.81 -19.83 18.34
CA PHE A 249 21.24 -18.44 18.12
C PHE A 249 22.51 -18.04 18.86
N GLY A 250 23.07 -18.90 19.72
CA GLY A 250 24.27 -18.59 20.50
C GLY A 250 25.53 -18.34 19.65
N SER A 251 25.60 -18.93 18.46
CA SER A 251 26.70 -18.70 17.50
C SER A 251 26.58 -17.39 16.71
N TRP A 252 25.44 -16.68 16.80
CA TRP A 252 25.25 -15.41 16.12
C TRP A 252 26.24 -14.37 16.64
N LYS A 253 27.03 -13.78 15.75
CA LYS A 253 28.11 -12.86 16.12
C LYS A 253 27.60 -11.45 16.33
N LYS A 254 27.91 -10.87 17.49
CA LYS A 254 27.76 -9.42 17.74
C LYS A 254 28.60 -8.60 16.77
N GLY A 255 28.19 -7.35 16.56
CA GLY A 255 28.93 -6.40 15.74
C GLY A 255 28.52 -4.96 16.01
N ASP A 256 29.28 -4.05 15.44
CA ASP A 256 28.98 -2.62 15.52
C ASP A 256 27.84 -2.27 14.55
N VAL A 257 26.95 -1.37 14.99
CA VAL A 257 25.82 -0.88 14.20
C VAL A 257 25.93 0.64 14.10
N PRO A 258 25.94 1.21 12.87
CA PRO A 258 26.06 2.64 12.68
C PRO A 258 24.84 3.36 13.27
N GLN A 259 25.08 4.50 13.89
CA GLN A 259 24.03 5.43 14.28
C GLN A 259 23.72 6.34 13.09
N VAL A 260 22.43 6.46 12.75
CA VAL A 260 21.98 7.31 11.64
C VAL A 260 21.21 8.50 12.22
N GLN A 261 21.67 9.71 11.95
CA GLN A 261 20.90 10.92 12.26
C GLN A 261 19.91 11.15 11.14
N GLN A 262 18.64 11.36 11.51
CA GLN A 262 17.57 11.60 10.55
C GLN A 262 17.18 13.07 10.55
N PRO A 263 16.81 13.63 9.37
CA PRO A 263 16.24 14.97 9.33
C PRO A 263 14.97 14.99 10.19
N LYS A 264 14.68 16.09 10.88
CA LYS A 264 13.43 16.22 11.63
C LYS A 264 12.39 16.87 10.71
N PRO A 265 11.36 16.14 10.27
CA PRO A 265 10.35 16.72 9.40
C PRO A 265 9.46 17.70 10.18
N GLY A 266 9.01 18.73 9.46
CA GLY A 266 8.16 19.79 9.99
C GLY A 266 6.76 19.72 9.40
N LYS A 267 5.79 20.25 10.14
CA LYS A 267 4.46 20.58 9.60
C LYS A 267 4.54 21.84 8.73
N PRO A 268 3.64 22.03 7.75
CA PRO A 268 3.64 23.26 6.95
C PRO A 268 3.29 24.47 7.84
N ASP A 269 3.69 25.66 7.40
CA ASP A 269 3.45 26.88 8.17
C ASP A 269 1.97 27.27 8.20
N GLU A 270 1.26 26.95 7.12
CA GLU A 270 -0.17 27.18 6.89
C GLU A 270 -0.80 25.93 6.23
N ALA A 271 -2.12 25.91 6.07
CA ALA A 271 -2.81 24.80 5.42
C ALA A 271 -2.47 24.77 3.92
N LYS A 272 -2.14 23.59 3.41
CA LYS A 272 -1.76 23.36 2.02
C LYS A 272 -2.60 22.26 1.40
N VAL A 273 -3.29 22.54 0.30
CA VAL A 273 -4.06 21.56 -0.47
C VAL A 273 -3.12 20.87 -1.43
N ALA A 274 -2.97 19.56 -1.23
CA ALA A 274 -2.25 18.69 -2.14
C ALA A 274 -3.25 17.88 -2.95
N PHE A 275 -3.03 17.74 -4.25
CA PHE A 275 -3.94 17.02 -5.13
C PHE A 275 -3.21 16.00 -5.99
N VAL A 276 -3.81 14.84 -6.19
CA VAL A 276 -3.36 13.83 -7.14
C VAL A 276 -4.52 13.46 -8.06
N ASP A 277 -4.32 13.65 -9.36
CA ASP A 277 -5.36 13.35 -10.35
C ASP A 277 -5.44 11.85 -10.65
N LYS A 278 -6.57 11.25 -10.32
CA LYS A 278 -6.97 9.92 -10.78
C LYS A 278 -8.18 10.07 -11.69
N ALA A 279 -7.90 10.23 -12.98
CA ALA A 279 -8.91 10.25 -14.02
C ALA A 279 -9.84 9.03 -13.91
N GLY A 280 -11.15 9.25 -14.06
CA GLY A 280 -12.16 8.20 -13.92
C GLY A 280 -12.49 7.78 -12.48
N ALA A 281 -11.81 8.31 -11.44
CA ALA A 281 -12.17 8.02 -10.06
C ALA A 281 -13.59 8.53 -9.74
N VAL A 282 -14.46 7.62 -9.28
CA VAL A 282 -15.84 7.94 -8.85
C VAL A 282 -15.92 8.40 -7.37
N GLN A 283 -14.82 8.24 -6.64
CA GLN A 283 -14.67 8.68 -5.26
C GLN A 283 -13.36 9.44 -5.08
N SER A 284 -13.36 10.37 -4.13
CA SER A 284 -12.19 11.09 -3.65
C SER A 284 -11.69 10.47 -2.34
N VAL A 285 -10.38 10.24 -2.22
CA VAL A 285 -9.73 9.91 -0.96
C VAL A 285 -9.19 11.18 -0.33
N ILE A 286 -9.74 11.55 0.83
CA ILE A 286 -9.30 12.71 1.61
C ILE A 286 -8.33 12.24 2.70
N ASN A 287 -7.19 12.92 2.85
CA ASN A 287 -6.17 12.64 3.83
C ASN A 287 -5.57 13.94 4.40
N ILE A 288 -5.98 14.33 5.61
CA ILE A 288 -5.44 15.49 6.33
C ILE A 288 -4.28 15.02 7.20
N THR A 289 -3.06 15.47 6.93
CA THR A 289 -1.88 14.91 7.59
C THR A 289 -0.70 15.86 7.80
N TYR A 290 0.10 15.61 8.85
CA TYR A 290 1.33 16.31 9.20
C TYR A 290 2.10 15.57 10.30
N PRO A 291 3.41 15.78 10.45
CA PRO A 291 4.20 15.15 11.51
C PRO A 291 3.90 15.80 12.88
N ILE A 292 4.03 15.01 13.95
CA ILE A 292 3.92 15.49 15.33
C ILE A 292 5.10 15.02 16.18
N ASP A 293 5.42 15.81 17.21
CA ASP A 293 6.43 15.44 18.20
C ASP A 293 5.80 14.72 19.39
N LEU A 294 5.59 13.41 19.24
CA LEU A 294 5.07 12.52 20.27
C LEU A 294 5.92 11.25 20.32
N LYS A 295 6.70 11.08 21.38
CA LYS A 295 7.58 9.92 21.57
C LYS A 295 6.90 8.84 22.43
N PRO A 296 7.19 7.56 22.20
CA PRO A 296 6.78 6.48 23.11
C PRO A 296 7.21 6.79 24.55
N GLY A 297 6.33 6.50 25.51
CA GLY A 297 6.59 6.76 26.93
C GLY A 297 6.41 8.21 27.40
N ALA A 298 6.21 9.18 26.49
CA ALA A 298 5.94 10.55 26.90
C ALA A 298 4.63 10.65 27.73
N PRO A 299 4.55 11.60 28.69
CA PRO A 299 3.35 11.76 29.55
C PRO A 299 2.04 11.94 28.78
N ASP A 300 2.14 12.47 27.56
CA ASP A 300 1.01 12.80 26.71
C ASP A 300 0.45 11.59 25.95
N VAL A 301 1.19 10.49 25.81
CA VAL A 301 0.81 9.35 24.92
C VAL A 301 -0.56 8.78 25.27
N VAL A 302 -0.83 8.55 26.57
CA VAL A 302 -2.13 7.99 27.00
C VAL A 302 -3.26 8.98 26.74
N LYS A 303 -3.05 10.27 27.02
CA LYS A 303 -4.05 11.34 26.79
C LYS A 303 -4.32 11.52 25.30
N ALA A 304 -3.28 11.50 24.47
CA ALA A 304 -3.35 11.58 23.02
C ALA A 304 -4.08 10.36 22.42
N SER A 305 -3.87 9.16 22.98
CA SER A 305 -4.62 7.96 22.56
C SER A 305 -6.12 8.11 22.85
N VAL A 306 -6.51 8.63 24.02
CA VAL A 306 -7.92 8.88 24.35
C VAL A 306 -8.53 9.94 23.42
N LEU A 307 -7.78 11.02 23.13
CA LEU A 307 -8.18 12.03 22.15
C LEU A 307 -8.39 11.41 20.76
N ASN A 308 -7.47 10.56 20.29
CA ASN A 308 -7.61 9.94 18.98
C ASN A 308 -8.83 9.01 18.92
N THR A 309 -9.06 8.22 19.96
CA THR A 309 -10.26 7.38 20.05
C THR A 309 -11.52 8.22 19.94
N LEU A 310 -11.61 9.31 20.71
CA LEU A 310 -12.75 10.23 20.65
C LEU A 310 -12.95 10.81 19.24
N LEU A 311 -11.87 11.24 18.59
CA LEU A 311 -11.92 11.94 17.32
C LEU A 311 -12.27 11.02 16.13
N GLY A 312 -11.59 9.88 16.01
CA GLY A 312 -11.73 9.00 14.84
C GLY A 312 -11.38 7.51 15.06
N GLY A 313 -11.11 7.08 16.30
CA GLY A 313 -10.59 5.73 16.57
C GLY A 313 -11.63 4.63 16.83
N TYR A 314 -12.93 4.91 16.70
CA TYR A 314 -14.00 3.91 16.84
C TYR A 314 -15.28 4.32 16.10
N PHE A 315 -16.28 3.44 16.06
CA PHE A 315 -17.49 3.63 15.25
C PHE A 315 -18.31 4.89 15.62
N ARG A 316 -18.43 5.23 16.91
CA ARG A 316 -19.16 6.45 17.35
C ARG A 316 -18.25 7.67 17.55
N SER A 317 -17.02 7.61 17.01
CA SER A 317 -16.10 8.76 17.05
C SER A 317 -16.70 9.97 16.34
N ARG A 318 -16.26 11.18 16.70
CA ARG A 318 -16.83 12.42 16.18
C ARG A 318 -16.79 12.50 14.65
N LEU A 319 -15.64 12.19 14.04
CA LEU A 319 -15.49 12.18 12.59
C LEU A 319 -16.42 11.17 11.92
N ASN A 320 -16.46 9.93 12.43
CA ASN A 320 -17.30 8.90 11.85
C ASN A 320 -18.79 9.23 12.03
N ASN A 321 -19.21 9.68 13.21
CA ASN A 321 -20.59 10.06 13.47
C ASN A 321 -21.05 11.23 12.58
N ASN A 322 -20.19 12.22 12.35
CA ASN A 322 -20.51 13.34 11.47
C ASN A 322 -20.56 12.89 9.99
N LEU A 323 -19.45 12.41 9.43
CA LEU A 323 -19.37 12.16 7.99
C LEU A 323 -20.16 10.92 7.53
N ARG A 324 -20.29 9.88 8.38
CA ARG A 324 -21.00 8.63 8.05
C ARG A 324 -22.45 8.66 8.52
N GLU A 325 -22.70 8.85 9.81
CA GLU A 325 -24.05 8.69 10.38
C GLU A 325 -24.96 9.88 10.06
N ASP A 326 -24.47 11.11 10.23
CA ASP A 326 -25.28 12.32 9.99
C ASP A 326 -25.35 12.66 8.49
N LYS A 327 -24.19 12.71 7.81
CA LYS A 327 -24.12 13.16 6.40
C LYS A 327 -24.27 12.06 5.34
N GLY A 328 -23.92 10.81 5.65
CA GLY A 328 -23.92 9.73 4.66
C GLY A 328 -22.94 9.95 3.49
N TYR A 329 -21.85 10.69 3.71
CA TYR A 329 -20.86 11.03 2.68
C TYR A 329 -19.84 9.91 2.44
N THR A 330 -19.53 9.14 3.49
CA THR A 330 -18.54 8.06 3.47
C THR A 330 -19.07 6.79 4.11
N TYR A 331 -18.44 5.66 3.79
CA TYR A 331 -18.60 4.42 4.55
C TYR A 331 -17.91 4.49 5.92
N GLY A 332 -16.85 5.29 6.06
CA GLY A 332 -16.20 5.51 7.34
C GLY A 332 -15.15 6.62 7.31
N ALA A 333 -15.11 7.41 8.38
CA ALA A 333 -14.06 8.39 8.64
C ALA A 333 -13.26 8.00 9.89
N ARG A 334 -11.95 8.24 9.86
CA ARG A 334 -11.01 7.81 10.90
C ARG A 334 -9.96 8.88 11.19
N SER A 335 -9.26 8.72 12.32
CA SER A 335 -8.07 9.49 12.64
C SER A 335 -7.01 8.64 13.32
N THR A 336 -5.76 9.07 13.18
CA THR A 336 -4.60 8.53 13.88
C THR A 336 -3.82 9.67 14.52
N ILE A 337 -3.46 9.49 15.79
CA ILE A 337 -2.44 10.24 16.51
C ILE A 337 -1.48 9.16 17.03
N SER A 338 -0.31 9.03 16.42
CA SER A 338 0.64 7.96 16.74
C SER A 338 1.92 8.54 17.34
N SER A 339 2.44 7.86 18.36
CA SER A 339 3.76 8.12 18.91
C SER A 339 4.79 7.29 18.17
N ASP A 340 5.97 7.86 17.92
CA ASP A 340 7.05 7.15 17.23
C ASP A 340 8.45 7.56 17.73
N ARG A 341 9.44 6.67 17.60
CA ARG A 341 10.82 6.91 18.06
C ARG A 341 11.48 8.07 17.32
N LEU A 342 11.23 8.22 16.01
CA LEU A 342 11.76 9.30 15.17
C LEU A 342 10.77 10.46 15.05
N VAL A 343 9.53 10.20 14.63
CA VAL A 343 8.53 11.26 14.44
C VAL A 343 7.12 10.68 14.32
N GLY A 344 6.22 11.13 15.20
CA GLY A 344 4.82 10.70 15.20
C GLY A 344 4.02 11.32 14.06
N GLU A 345 2.78 10.89 13.90
CA GLU A 345 1.86 11.45 12.89
C GLU A 345 0.53 11.92 13.49
N PHE A 346 -0.04 12.94 12.86
CA PHE A 346 -1.47 13.14 12.83
C PHE A 346 -2.00 12.78 11.43
N ARG A 347 -3.12 12.05 11.37
CA ARG A 347 -3.84 11.75 10.13
C ARG A 347 -5.35 11.77 10.40
N ALA A 348 -6.15 12.37 9.51
CA ALA A 348 -7.61 12.18 9.47
C ALA A 348 -8.04 11.93 8.02
N TYR A 349 -8.83 10.88 7.78
CA TYR A 349 -9.04 10.39 6.42
C TYR A 349 -10.39 9.71 6.21
N ALA A 350 -10.87 9.74 4.97
CA ALA A 350 -12.05 9.03 4.48
C ALA A 350 -12.06 8.98 2.94
N SER A 351 -12.74 7.97 2.38
CA SER A 351 -13.11 7.94 0.96
C SER A 351 -14.56 8.39 0.81
N VAL A 352 -14.82 9.36 -0.05
CA VAL A 352 -16.12 10.04 -0.22
C VAL A 352 -16.51 10.10 -1.69
N ARG A 353 -17.80 10.25 -1.99
CA ARG A 353 -18.24 10.48 -3.38
C ARG A 353 -17.74 11.85 -3.87
N ASN A 354 -17.44 11.96 -5.16
CA ASN A 354 -16.87 13.17 -5.74
C ASN A 354 -17.71 14.43 -5.44
N GLU A 355 -19.04 14.32 -5.48
CA GLU A 355 -19.97 15.45 -5.31
C GLU A 355 -19.92 16.09 -3.93
N VAL A 356 -19.43 15.36 -2.92
CA VAL A 356 -19.39 15.80 -1.52
C VAL A 356 -17.95 15.96 -1.01
N THR A 357 -16.95 16.04 -1.89
CA THR A 357 -15.53 16.13 -1.51
C THR A 357 -15.24 17.39 -0.69
N ASP A 358 -15.64 18.55 -1.21
CA ASP A 358 -15.52 19.86 -0.55
C ASP A 358 -16.33 19.92 0.75
N SER A 359 -17.58 19.45 0.70
CA SER A 359 -18.47 19.38 1.87
C SER A 359 -17.88 18.48 2.97
N SER A 360 -17.23 17.37 2.59
CA SER A 360 -16.55 16.48 3.52
C SER A 360 -15.33 17.15 4.14
N MET A 361 -14.55 17.92 3.36
CA MET A 361 -13.43 18.70 3.87
C MET A 361 -13.88 19.73 4.91
N VAL A 362 -15.00 20.43 4.66
CA VAL A 362 -15.63 21.34 5.65
C VAL A 362 -15.94 20.61 6.95
N GLU A 363 -16.58 19.45 6.88
CA GLU A 363 -16.98 18.69 8.08
C GLU A 363 -15.78 18.09 8.84
N PHE A 364 -14.72 17.67 8.14
CA PHE A 364 -13.45 17.33 8.77
C PHE A 364 -12.89 18.53 9.54
N LEU A 365 -12.67 19.66 8.87
CA LEU A 365 -12.08 20.85 9.48
C LEU A 365 -12.93 21.38 10.63
N LYS A 366 -14.26 21.27 10.54
CA LYS A 366 -15.18 21.59 11.62
C LYS A 366 -14.91 20.74 12.87
N GLU A 367 -14.92 19.41 12.76
CA GLU A 367 -14.68 18.55 13.93
C GLU A 367 -13.25 18.69 14.50
N LEU A 368 -12.25 18.86 13.63
CA LEU A 368 -10.87 19.13 14.03
C LEU A 368 -10.72 20.47 14.79
N ASN A 369 -11.50 21.49 14.43
CA ASN A 369 -11.51 22.75 15.16
C ASN A 369 -12.33 22.66 16.46
N ARG A 370 -13.49 22.00 16.43
CA ARG A 370 -14.36 21.85 17.59
C ARG A 370 -13.68 21.13 18.75
N VAL A 371 -12.91 20.07 18.48
CA VAL A 371 -12.17 19.36 19.54
C VAL A 371 -11.09 20.24 20.20
N ARG A 372 -10.66 21.32 19.54
CA ARG A 372 -9.67 22.28 20.06
C ARG A 372 -10.28 23.46 20.83
N THR A 373 -11.59 23.70 20.68
CA THR A 373 -12.27 24.88 21.24
C THR A 373 -13.39 24.53 22.22
N GLU A 374 -14.00 23.35 22.09
CA GLU A 374 -15.09 22.89 22.94
C GLU A 374 -14.58 21.81 23.90
N LYS A 375 -14.88 21.96 25.20
CA LYS A 375 -14.63 20.88 26.17
C LYS A 375 -15.55 19.70 25.87
N VAL A 376 -15.00 18.50 25.93
CA VAL A 376 -15.73 17.24 25.77
C VAL A 376 -16.72 17.06 26.92
N ALA A 377 -17.94 16.63 26.62
CA ALA A 377 -18.95 16.31 27.63
C ALA A 377 -18.51 15.11 28.49
N ALA A 378 -18.88 15.11 29.78
CA ALA A 378 -18.45 14.07 30.70
C ALA A 378 -18.93 12.66 30.26
N GLU A 379 -20.15 12.56 29.74
CA GLU A 379 -20.73 11.32 29.25
C GLU A 379 -19.97 10.77 28.04
N GLU A 380 -19.60 11.64 27.10
CA GLU A 380 -18.81 11.29 25.92
C GLU A 380 -17.42 10.79 26.32
N LEU A 381 -16.73 11.54 27.19
CA LEU A 381 -15.39 11.17 27.68
C LEU A 381 -15.42 9.83 28.44
N ASN A 382 -16.42 9.61 29.29
CA ASN A 382 -16.56 8.35 30.02
C ASN A 382 -16.80 7.17 29.08
N LEU A 383 -17.59 7.36 28.02
CA LEU A 383 -17.80 6.32 27.01
C LEU A 383 -16.49 5.96 26.30
N VAL A 384 -15.71 6.97 25.90
CA VAL A 384 -14.40 6.75 25.26
C VAL A 384 -13.43 6.04 26.20
N LYS A 385 -13.33 6.47 27.47
CA LYS A 385 -12.49 5.80 28.47
C LYS A 385 -12.87 4.34 28.67
N ASN A 386 -14.17 4.04 28.74
CA ASN A 386 -14.68 2.68 28.88
C ASN A 386 -14.33 1.84 27.65
N TYR A 387 -14.43 2.42 26.45
CA TYR A 387 -14.04 1.75 25.20
C TYR A 387 -12.54 1.42 25.17
N VAL A 388 -11.67 2.40 25.49
CA VAL A 388 -10.22 2.21 25.56
C VAL A 388 -9.85 1.15 26.61
N SER A 389 -10.47 1.23 27.79
CA SER A 389 -10.20 0.30 28.89
C SER A 389 -10.65 -1.13 28.56
N GLY A 390 -11.83 -1.27 27.95
CA GLY A 390 -12.37 -2.56 27.51
C GLY A 390 -11.50 -3.21 26.44
N ASN A 391 -11.08 -2.45 25.43
CA ASN A 391 -10.17 -2.97 24.39
C ASN A 391 -8.81 -3.37 24.93
N PHE A 392 -8.27 -2.61 25.90
CA PHE A 392 -7.03 -3.00 26.56
C PHE A 392 -7.19 -4.33 27.32
N ALA A 393 -8.29 -4.52 28.06
CA ALA A 393 -8.57 -5.77 28.75
C ALA A 393 -8.72 -6.96 27.77
N LEU A 394 -9.44 -6.78 26.66
CA LEU A 394 -9.59 -7.80 25.61
C LEU A 394 -8.25 -8.15 24.96
N ALA A 395 -7.38 -7.15 24.73
CA ALA A 395 -6.06 -7.39 24.13
C ALA A 395 -5.15 -8.28 25.02
N LEU A 396 -5.34 -8.25 26.33
CA LEU A 396 -4.57 -9.05 27.30
C LEU A 396 -4.96 -10.53 27.31
N GLU A 397 -6.03 -10.93 26.62
CA GLU A 397 -6.35 -12.36 26.40
C GLU A 397 -5.29 -13.04 25.51
N SER A 398 -4.58 -12.26 24.69
CA SER A 398 -3.50 -12.73 23.83
C SER A 398 -2.14 -12.68 24.54
N PRO A 399 -1.42 -13.82 24.65
CA PRO A 399 -0.05 -13.87 25.16
C PRO A 399 0.95 -13.04 24.35
N GLN A 400 0.72 -12.90 23.05
CA GLN A 400 1.53 -12.08 22.16
C GLN A 400 1.46 -10.59 22.56
N THR A 401 0.34 -10.13 23.11
CA THR A 401 0.23 -8.76 23.65
C THR A 401 1.19 -8.55 24.82
N ILE A 402 1.26 -9.50 25.75
CA ILE A 402 2.17 -9.45 26.92
C ILE A 402 3.62 -9.39 26.44
N ALA A 403 3.96 -10.23 25.47
CA ALA A 403 5.30 -10.28 24.89
C ALA A 403 5.68 -8.97 24.19
N ARG A 404 4.74 -8.36 23.46
CA ARG A 404 4.90 -7.04 22.84
C ARG A 404 5.09 -5.93 23.88
N PHE A 405 4.38 -5.99 25.00
CA PHE A 405 4.56 -5.04 26.11
C PHE A 405 5.95 -5.14 26.71
N ALA A 406 6.42 -6.36 27.02
CA ALA A 406 7.77 -6.58 27.51
C ALA A 406 8.84 -6.08 26.53
N LEU A 407 8.68 -6.38 25.22
CA LEU A 407 9.57 -5.89 24.17
C LEU A 407 9.59 -4.36 24.13
N ASN A 408 8.43 -3.70 24.09
CA ASN A 408 8.33 -2.25 24.03
C ASN A 408 8.89 -1.56 25.28
N THR A 409 8.73 -2.15 26.47
CA THR A 409 9.31 -1.63 27.72
C THR A 409 10.82 -1.52 27.60
N VAL A 410 11.49 -2.60 27.14
CA VAL A 410 12.95 -2.59 26.98
C VAL A 410 13.38 -1.73 25.80
N ARG A 411 12.68 -1.83 24.66
CA ARG A 411 13.02 -1.13 23.42
C ARG A 411 12.94 0.40 23.56
N TYR A 412 11.90 0.89 24.22
CA TYR A 412 11.67 2.33 24.38
C TYR A 412 12.07 2.85 25.76
N ASN A 413 12.72 2.03 26.59
CA ASN A 413 13.12 2.38 27.95
C ASN A 413 11.94 2.94 28.77
N LEU A 414 10.79 2.26 28.71
CA LEU A 414 9.60 2.66 29.44
C LEU A 414 9.74 2.31 30.94
N PRO A 415 9.03 3.01 31.83
CA PRO A 415 8.92 2.59 33.23
C PRO A 415 8.38 1.17 33.34
N ASP A 416 8.89 0.38 34.30
CA ASP A 416 8.45 -1.00 34.54
C ASP A 416 6.94 -1.11 34.79
N ASP A 417 6.36 -0.08 35.42
CA ASP A 417 4.94 0.01 35.73
C ASP A 417 4.08 0.56 34.59
N TYR A 418 4.66 0.90 33.43
CA TYR A 418 4.02 1.66 32.36
C TYR A 418 2.68 1.07 31.93
N TYR A 419 2.66 -0.24 31.66
CA TYR A 419 1.46 -0.96 31.24
C TYR A 419 0.56 -1.31 32.42
N SER A 420 1.12 -1.65 33.58
CA SER A 420 0.32 -2.01 34.78
C SER A 420 -0.53 -0.83 35.30
N THR A 421 -0.03 0.39 35.11
CA THR A 421 -0.71 1.65 35.46
C THR A 421 -1.49 2.25 34.29
N TYR A 422 -1.56 1.58 33.14
CA TYR A 422 -2.17 2.14 31.93
C TYR A 422 -3.65 2.47 32.13
N LEU A 423 -4.42 1.56 32.73
CA LEU A 423 -5.85 1.81 32.99
C LEU A 423 -6.08 2.91 34.03
N GLU A 424 -5.20 3.04 35.03
CA GLU A 424 -5.25 4.14 35.99
C GLU A 424 -5.00 5.47 35.28
N LYS A 425 -4.02 5.52 34.37
CA LYS A 425 -3.73 6.69 33.54
C LYS A 425 -4.91 7.04 32.63
N VAL A 426 -5.54 6.07 31.96
CA VAL A 426 -6.76 6.28 31.15
C VAL A 426 -7.91 6.80 32.00
N ALA A 427 -8.15 6.20 33.17
CA ALA A 427 -9.21 6.63 34.08
C ALA A 427 -9.01 8.07 34.58
N SER A 428 -7.75 8.51 34.75
CA SER A 428 -7.40 9.86 35.21
C SER A 428 -7.59 10.98 34.17
N VAL A 429 -7.72 10.66 32.88
CA VAL A 429 -7.78 11.67 31.80
C VAL A 429 -8.99 12.60 31.97
N THR A 430 -8.79 13.90 31.98
CA THR A 430 -9.89 14.89 32.13
C THR A 430 -10.31 15.50 30.79
N ALA A 431 -11.46 16.18 30.76
CA ALA A 431 -11.86 16.95 29.56
C ALA A 431 -10.85 18.08 29.24
N ASP A 432 -10.20 18.63 30.26
CA ASP A 432 -9.14 19.63 30.12
C ASP A 432 -7.87 19.03 29.51
N ASP A 433 -7.52 17.80 29.88
CA ASP A 433 -6.43 17.07 29.23
C ASP A 433 -6.72 16.86 27.74
N ILE A 434 -7.94 16.47 27.38
CA ILE A 434 -8.32 16.28 25.97
C ILE A 434 -8.23 17.59 25.19
N LEU A 435 -8.75 18.68 25.75
CA LEU A 435 -8.66 20.00 25.13
C LEU A 435 -7.20 20.43 24.95
N ALA A 436 -6.35 20.24 25.97
CA ALA A 436 -4.93 20.57 25.91
C ALA A 436 -4.19 19.72 24.86
N MET A 437 -4.47 18.42 24.78
CA MET A 437 -3.90 17.54 23.76
C MET A 437 -4.38 17.93 22.35
N ALA A 438 -5.65 18.30 22.20
CA ALA A 438 -6.19 18.75 20.92
C ALA A 438 -5.50 20.03 20.46
N GLN A 439 -5.32 21.00 21.36
CA GLN A 439 -4.59 22.23 21.04
C GLN A 439 -3.12 21.98 20.69
N LYS A 440 -2.50 20.98 21.34
CA LYS A 440 -1.08 20.62 21.14
C LYS A 440 -0.81 19.79 19.88
N TYR A 441 -1.71 18.88 19.51
CA TYR A 441 -1.45 17.87 18.48
C TYR A 441 -2.38 17.94 17.26
N VAL A 442 -3.51 18.65 17.36
CA VAL A 442 -4.45 18.83 16.26
C VAL A 442 -4.32 20.24 15.69
N HIS A 443 -3.82 20.35 14.46
CA HIS A 443 -3.47 21.60 13.79
C HIS A 443 -4.04 21.68 12.36
N PRO A 444 -5.37 21.79 12.18
CA PRO A 444 -5.98 21.87 10.85
C PRO A 444 -5.46 23.04 10.01
N ALA A 445 -5.06 24.15 10.64
CA ALA A 445 -4.49 25.33 9.97
C ALA A 445 -3.00 25.18 9.58
N LYS A 446 -2.36 24.04 9.91
CA LYS A 446 -0.96 23.72 9.61
C LYS A 446 -0.85 22.28 9.14
N ALA A 447 -1.69 21.93 8.17
CA ALA A 447 -1.87 20.59 7.68
C ALA A 447 -1.76 20.53 6.16
N TYR A 448 -1.26 19.39 5.66
CA TYR A 448 -1.49 19.03 4.28
C TYR A 448 -2.90 18.44 4.15
N LEU A 449 -3.71 19.02 3.29
CA LEU A 449 -5.07 18.60 2.94
C LEU A 449 -4.97 17.85 1.60
N LEU A 450 -4.56 16.59 1.66
CA LEU A 450 -4.38 15.77 0.47
C LEU A 450 -5.73 15.23 -0.03
N VAL A 451 -5.99 15.36 -1.33
CA VAL A 451 -7.09 14.70 -2.03
C VAL A 451 -6.58 13.93 -3.24
N VAL A 452 -6.96 12.66 -3.35
CA VAL A 452 -6.77 11.85 -4.56
C VAL A 452 -8.14 11.63 -5.18
N GLY A 453 -8.34 12.05 -6.42
CA GLY A 453 -9.64 11.95 -7.08
C GLY A 453 -9.62 12.51 -8.51
N ASN A 454 -10.76 12.59 -9.15
CA ASN A 454 -10.87 13.10 -10.52
C ASN A 454 -10.73 14.65 -10.53
N LYS A 455 -9.63 15.18 -11.06
CA LYS A 455 -9.31 16.63 -11.06
C LYS A 455 -10.47 17.47 -11.60
N LYS A 456 -11.02 17.11 -12.76
CA LYS A 456 -12.13 17.83 -13.42
C LYS A 456 -13.38 17.90 -12.55
N ALA A 457 -13.62 16.93 -11.67
CA ALA A 457 -14.82 16.88 -10.85
C ALA A 457 -14.70 17.64 -9.52
N VAL A 458 -13.48 17.72 -8.94
CA VAL A 458 -13.32 18.13 -7.54
C VAL A 458 -12.28 19.23 -7.29
N ALA A 459 -11.27 19.42 -8.14
CA ALA A 459 -10.12 20.26 -7.80
C ALA A 459 -10.50 21.74 -7.55
N ASP A 460 -11.28 22.37 -8.43
CA ASP A 460 -11.66 23.79 -8.31
C ASP A 460 -12.37 24.11 -6.98
N LYS A 461 -13.13 23.14 -6.45
CA LYS A 461 -13.86 23.30 -5.18
C LYS A 461 -12.94 23.27 -3.97
N LEU A 462 -11.71 22.78 -4.11
CA LEU A 462 -10.75 22.63 -3.02
C LEU A 462 -9.87 23.86 -2.81
N VAL A 463 -9.79 24.76 -3.80
CA VAL A 463 -8.98 25.99 -3.75
C VAL A 463 -9.26 26.82 -2.49
N GLN A 464 -10.53 26.85 -2.05
CA GLN A 464 -10.97 27.58 -0.85
C GLN A 464 -10.33 27.12 0.47
N PHE A 465 -9.69 25.94 0.49
CA PHE A 465 -9.04 25.38 1.68
C PHE A 465 -7.53 25.62 1.71
N ASP A 466 -6.92 26.07 0.61
CA ASP A 466 -5.51 26.45 0.60
C ASP A 466 -5.31 27.87 1.15
N ALA A 467 -4.24 28.07 1.91
CA ALA A 467 -3.88 29.39 2.44
C ALA A 467 -3.47 30.41 1.35
N ASN A 468 -2.85 29.98 0.24
CA ASN A 468 -2.47 30.87 -0.88
C ASN A 468 -3.43 30.80 -2.08
N GLY A 469 -4.46 29.94 -2.03
CA GLY A 469 -5.41 29.75 -3.12
C GLY A 469 -4.84 29.01 -4.33
N GLU A 470 -3.72 28.29 -4.18
CA GLU A 470 -3.12 27.43 -5.20
C GLU A 470 -3.13 25.98 -4.73
N ILE A 471 -3.40 25.05 -5.64
CA ILE A 471 -3.38 23.61 -5.34
C ILE A 471 -2.02 23.06 -5.76
N ASP A 472 -1.34 22.42 -4.82
CA ASP A 472 -0.09 21.71 -5.11
C ASP A 472 -0.42 20.35 -5.74
N ASN A 473 -0.15 20.17 -7.02
CA ASN A 473 -0.38 18.89 -7.71
C ASN A 473 0.80 17.93 -7.51
N TYR A 474 0.51 16.64 -7.40
CA TYR A 474 1.48 15.57 -7.24
C TYR A 474 1.17 14.38 -8.14
N ASP A 475 2.20 13.61 -8.49
CA ASP A 475 2.06 12.31 -9.12
C ASP A 475 1.71 11.21 -8.08
N TYR A 476 1.61 9.96 -8.53
CA TYR A 476 1.22 8.82 -7.67
C TYR A 476 2.26 8.46 -6.60
N PHE A 477 3.46 9.04 -6.69
CA PHE A 477 4.61 8.78 -5.84
C PHE A 477 5.02 10.00 -5.01
N GLY A 478 4.20 11.06 -5.03
CA GLY A 478 4.44 12.28 -4.26
C GLY A 478 5.54 13.17 -4.84
N ASN A 479 5.89 13.05 -6.13
CA ASN A 479 6.65 14.09 -6.80
C ASN A 479 5.73 15.28 -7.12
N PRO A 480 6.15 16.53 -6.84
CA PRO A 480 5.42 17.71 -7.29
C PRO A 480 5.29 17.69 -8.81
N VAL A 481 4.05 17.77 -9.29
CA VAL A 481 3.73 18.01 -10.69
C VAL A 481 3.46 19.51 -10.77
N SER A 482 4.44 20.26 -11.25
CA SER A 482 4.18 21.66 -11.55
C SER A 482 3.23 21.70 -12.74
N ASP A 483 2.10 22.39 -12.58
CA ASP A 483 1.40 23.01 -13.71
C ASP A 483 2.39 24.04 -14.28
N LEU A 484 3.42 23.59 -15.00
CA LEU A 484 4.37 24.49 -15.64
C LEU A 484 3.52 25.32 -16.58
N ALA A 485 3.60 26.64 -16.42
CA ALA A 485 2.86 27.56 -17.26
C ALA A 485 3.15 27.21 -18.72
N LEU A 486 2.08 26.92 -19.47
CA LEU A 486 2.19 26.71 -20.90
C LEU A 486 2.80 27.98 -21.50
N PRO A 487 3.79 27.85 -22.41
CA PRO A 487 4.34 29.01 -23.09
C PRO A 487 3.22 29.84 -23.74
N GLU A 488 3.25 31.17 -23.56
CA GLU A 488 2.21 32.04 -24.12
C GLU A 488 2.07 31.82 -25.63
N GLY A 489 0.84 31.54 -26.07
CA GLY A 489 0.51 31.32 -27.48
C GLY A 489 0.76 29.90 -27.99
N LEU A 490 1.26 28.97 -27.18
CA LEU A 490 1.37 27.56 -27.54
C LEU A 490 0.00 26.88 -27.55
N THR A 491 -0.36 26.26 -28.66
CA THR A 491 -1.59 25.44 -28.77
C THR A 491 -1.26 23.96 -28.95
N ALA A 492 -2.25 23.09 -28.73
CA ALA A 492 -2.11 21.66 -29.01
C ALA A 492 -1.70 21.41 -30.47
N GLN A 493 -2.22 22.20 -31.41
CA GLN A 493 -1.86 22.13 -32.84
C GLN A 493 -0.38 22.43 -33.07
N ASN A 494 0.22 23.36 -32.31
CA ASN A 494 1.65 23.65 -32.41
C ASN A 494 2.49 22.44 -31.96
N VAL A 495 2.16 21.87 -30.80
CA VAL A 495 2.89 20.71 -30.25
C VAL A 495 2.80 19.50 -31.20
N ILE A 496 1.61 19.22 -31.73
CA ILE A 496 1.42 18.15 -32.73
C ILE A 496 2.21 18.44 -34.02
N SER A 497 2.23 19.70 -34.48
CA SER A 497 3.02 20.08 -35.66
C SER A 497 4.52 19.91 -35.44
N ASP A 498 5.02 20.25 -34.26
CA ASP A 498 6.43 20.09 -33.88
C ASP A 498 6.82 18.61 -33.81
N TYR A 499 5.95 17.76 -33.27
CA TYR A 499 6.13 16.30 -33.31
C TYR A 499 6.24 15.79 -34.74
N LEU A 500 5.28 16.14 -35.61
CA LEU A 500 5.28 15.73 -37.02
C LEU A 500 6.55 16.20 -37.75
N ASN A 501 7.06 17.39 -37.43
CA ASN A 501 8.33 17.88 -37.95
C ASN A 501 9.53 17.07 -37.42
N ALA A 502 9.55 16.75 -36.13
CA ALA A 502 10.64 16.02 -35.48
C ALA A 502 10.79 14.58 -35.99
N ILE A 503 9.68 13.92 -36.34
CA ILE A 503 9.70 12.55 -36.85
C ILE A 503 9.98 12.45 -38.36
N GLY A 504 9.95 13.54 -39.13
CA GLY A 504 10.27 13.47 -40.56
C GLY A 504 9.71 14.61 -41.41
N GLY A 505 8.74 15.37 -40.89
CA GLY A 505 8.09 16.48 -41.58
C GLY A 505 6.97 16.03 -42.51
N LYS A 506 5.94 16.88 -42.61
CA LYS A 506 4.68 16.60 -43.32
C LYS A 506 4.88 16.04 -44.74
N GLU A 507 5.82 16.59 -45.51
CA GLU A 507 6.07 16.15 -46.89
C GLU A 507 6.56 14.70 -46.97
N LYS A 508 7.50 14.28 -46.09
CA LYS A 508 8.02 12.91 -46.07
C LYS A 508 6.99 11.94 -45.51
N LEU A 509 6.29 12.34 -44.45
CA LEU A 509 5.24 11.51 -43.83
C LEU A 509 4.10 11.22 -44.82
N MET A 510 3.70 12.19 -45.64
CA MET A 510 2.68 12.00 -46.69
C MET A 510 3.16 11.13 -47.86
N GLN A 511 4.47 10.95 -48.05
CA GLN A 511 5.02 10.07 -49.08
C GLN A 511 5.07 8.61 -48.64
N VAL A 512 4.82 8.31 -47.36
CA VAL A 512 4.74 6.93 -46.86
C VAL A 512 3.48 6.26 -47.40
N LYS A 513 3.67 5.22 -48.21
CA LYS A 513 2.63 4.39 -48.81
C LYS A 513 2.47 3.05 -48.12
N THR A 514 3.55 2.54 -47.52
CA THR A 514 3.57 1.28 -46.78
C THR A 514 4.50 1.39 -45.58
N LEU A 515 4.16 0.70 -44.50
CA LEU A 515 4.98 0.59 -43.30
C LEU A 515 4.82 -0.83 -42.77
N LYS A 516 5.95 -1.51 -42.54
CA LYS A 516 6.00 -2.78 -41.82
C LYS A 516 6.86 -2.58 -40.58
N THR A 517 6.34 -2.92 -39.41
CA THR A 517 7.12 -2.99 -38.17
C THR A 517 6.99 -4.38 -37.57
N VAL A 518 8.09 -4.88 -36.99
CA VAL A 518 8.13 -6.10 -36.19
C VAL A 518 8.73 -5.74 -34.85
N MET A 519 7.93 -5.81 -33.79
CA MET A 519 8.40 -5.61 -32.42
C MET A 519 8.34 -6.93 -31.67
N SER A 520 9.31 -7.19 -30.80
CA SER A 520 9.34 -8.42 -30.00
C SER A 520 9.58 -8.17 -28.53
N ALA A 521 9.00 -9.00 -27.68
CA ALA A 521 9.22 -9.03 -26.25
C ALA A 521 9.40 -10.47 -25.77
N GLU A 522 10.24 -10.66 -24.75
CA GLU A 522 10.25 -11.93 -24.03
C GLU A 522 9.10 -11.96 -23.02
N SER A 523 8.38 -13.09 -22.98
CA SER A 523 7.30 -13.30 -22.01
C SER A 523 7.36 -14.70 -21.42
N PRO A 524 6.70 -14.96 -20.28
CA PRO A 524 6.57 -16.32 -19.74
C PRO A 524 5.90 -17.32 -20.70
N MET A 525 5.13 -16.85 -21.70
CA MET A 525 4.51 -17.72 -22.72
C MET A 525 5.44 -18.01 -23.91
N GLY A 526 6.64 -17.41 -23.93
CA GLY A 526 7.59 -17.47 -25.05
C GLY A 526 7.89 -16.09 -25.64
N ASN A 527 8.65 -16.07 -26.73
CA ASN A 527 8.94 -14.85 -27.46
C ASN A 527 7.66 -14.37 -28.17
N LEU A 528 7.18 -13.20 -27.76
CA LEU A 528 6.05 -12.51 -28.39
C LEU A 528 6.59 -11.64 -29.52
N ALA A 529 5.93 -11.69 -30.67
CA ALA A 529 6.20 -10.79 -31.78
C ALA A 529 4.89 -10.14 -32.26
N ILE A 530 4.88 -8.82 -32.35
CA ILE A 530 3.81 -8.04 -32.93
C ILE A 530 4.31 -7.54 -34.28
N THR A 531 3.67 -7.97 -35.36
CA THR A 531 3.95 -7.46 -36.70
C THR A 531 2.78 -6.61 -37.17
N THR A 532 3.06 -5.36 -37.50
CA THR A 532 2.07 -4.42 -38.04
C THR A 532 2.42 -4.11 -39.49
N TYR A 533 1.42 -4.22 -40.35
CA TYR A 533 1.47 -3.80 -41.75
C TYR A 533 0.45 -2.69 -41.96
N LEU A 534 0.88 -1.59 -42.55
CA LEU A 534 0.04 -0.47 -42.97
C LEU A 534 0.24 -0.23 -44.45
N GLN A 535 -0.86 0.00 -45.18
CA GLN A 535 -0.84 0.34 -46.61
C GLN A 535 -1.88 1.43 -46.92
N ALA A 536 -1.44 2.46 -47.64
CA ALA A 536 -2.31 3.53 -48.12
C ALA A 536 -3.36 2.97 -49.10
N PRO A 537 -4.61 3.48 -49.08
CA PRO A 537 -5.05 4.65 -48.31
C PRO A 537 -5.46 4.37 -46.86
N ASN A 538 -5.85 3.14 -46.49
CA ASN A 538 -6.38 2.83 -45.16
C ASN A 538 -6.46 1.32 -44.85
N SER A 539 -5.49 0.51 -45.28
CA SER A 539 -5.44 -0.93 -44.96
C SER A 539 -4.44 -1.20 -43.84
N VAL A 540 -4.83 -2.05 -42.88
CA VAL A 540 -3.98 -2.43 -41.75
C VAL A 540 -4.09 -3.93 -41.45
N CYS A 541 -2.97 -4.54 -41.06
CA CYS A 541 -2.93 -5.91 -40.55
C CYS A 541 -2.02 -5.97 -39.34
N ASN A 542 -2.53 -6.48 -38.21
CA ASN A 542 -1.78 -6.73 -36.99
C ASN A 542 -1.72 -8.24 -36.74
N GLU A 543 -0.52 -8.78 -36.60
CA GLU A 543 -0.27 -10.19 -36.31
C GLU A 543 0.46 -10.30 -34.97
N VAL A 544 -0.13 -11.06 -34.04
CA VAL A 544 0.50 -11.40 -32.76
C VAL A 544 0.91 -12.86 -32.82
N ALA A 545 2.21 -13.10 -32.69
CA ALA A 545 2.81 -14.43 -32.71
C ALA A 545 3.49 -14.78 -31.37
N VAL A 546 3.41 -16.05 -30.99
CA VAL A 546 4.12 -16.64 -29.85
C VAL A 546 5.06 -17.72 -30.38
N ASN A 547 6.36 -17.58 -30.14
CA ASN A 547 7.39 -18.50 -30.64
C ASN A 547 7.28 -18.76 -32.16
N GLY A 548 6.91 -17.72 -32.92
CA GLY A 548 6.74 -17.78 -34.38
C GLY A 548 5.37 -18.28 -34.87
N ASN A 549 4.47 -18.73 -33.99
CA ASN A 549 3.11 -19.14 -34.38
C ASN A 549 2.14 -17.97 -34.21
N ILE A 550 1.42 -17.59 -35.28
CA ILE A 550 0.40 -16.53 -35.23
C ILE A 550 -0.79 -17.01 -34.38
N MET A 551 -0.99 -16.36 -33.24
CA MET A 551 -2.08 -16.64 -32.30
C MET A 551 -3.32 -15.80 -32.63
N GLN A 552 -3.08 -14.56 -33.04
CA GLN A 552 -4.11 -13.59 -33.39
C GLN A 552 -3.69 -12.80 -34.62
N LYS A 553 -4.62 -12.61 -35.54
CA LYS A 553 -4.46 -11.76 -36.73
C LYS A 553 -5.69 -10.89 -36.89
N GLN A 554 -5.52 -9.58 -36.85
CA GLN A 554 -6.56 -8.61 -37.20
C GLN A 554 -6.22 -8.04 -38.56
N VAL A 555 -7.18 -8.01 -39.47
CA VAL A 555 -6.98 -7.44 -40.79
C VAL A 555 -8.16 -6.59 -41.19
N PHE A 556 -7.87 -5.40 -41.73
CA PHE A 556 -8.81 -4.43 -42.24
C PHE A 556 -8.37 -4.01 -43.64
N ASP A 557 -9.26 -4.20 -44.63
CA ASP A 557 -8.96 -3.94 -46.04
C ASP A 557 -9.26 -2.50 -46.49
N GLY A 558 -9.69 -1.64 -45.55
CA GLY A 558 -10.13 -0.29 -45.83
C GLY A 558 -11.66 -0.13 -45.90
N LYS A 559 -12.42 -1.23 -45.89
CA LYS A 559 -13.89 -1.23 -45.88
C LYS A 559 -14.47 -2.14 -44.79
N GLN A 560 -13.91 -3.31 -44.62
CA GLN A 560 -14.36 -4.34 -43.69
C GLN A 560 -13.15 -4.96 -43.00
N GLY A 561 -13.37 -5.57 -41.84
CA GLY A 561 -12.31 -6.20 -41.09
C GLY A 561 -12.74 -7.52 -40.47
N GLN A 562 -11.74 -8.33 -40.14
CA GLN A 562 -11.90 -9.61 -39.45
C GLN A 562 -10.82 -9.78 -38.40
N THR A 563 -11.18 -10.45 -37.32
CA THR A 563 -10.25 -10.97 -36.33
C THR A 563 -10.18 -12.48 -36.50
N VAL A 564 -8.97 -13.00 -36.64
CA VAL A 564 -8.68 -14.44 -36.60
C VAL A 564 -7.96 -14.71 -35.28
N ALA A 565 -8.62 -15.40 -34.36
CA ALA A 565 -8.04 -15.79 -33.08
C ALA A 565 -8.16 -17.30 -32.91
N MET A 566 -7.05 -17.98 -32.60
CA MET A 566 -7.02 -19.44 -32.43
C MET A 566 -7.64 -20.21 -33.61
N GLY A 567 -7.50 -19.69 -34.83
CA GLY A 567 -8.05 -20.27 -36.06
C GLY A 567 -9.56 -19.99 -36.32
N GLN A 568 -10.27 -19.35 -35.38
CA GLN A 568 -11.64 -18.90 -35.59
C GLN A 568 -11.66 -17.52 -36.22
N LYS A 569 -12.48 -17.34 -37.26
CA LYS A 569 -12.69 -16.05 -37.93
C LYS A 569 -13.95 -15.38 -37.40
N MET A 570 -13.82 -14.13 -37.00
CA MET A 570 -14.92 -13.31 -36.52
C MET A 570 -14.92 -12.00 -37.32
N PRO A 571 -16.04 -11.64 -37.99
CA PRO A 571 -16.15 -10.33 -38.62
C PRO A 571 -16.15 -9.25 -37.52
N MET A 572 -15.51 -8.11 -37.80
CA MET A 572 -15.51 -6.97 -36.89
C MET A 572 -16.89 -6.29 -36.87
N THR A 573 -17.28 -5.82 -35.69
CA THR A 573 -18.46 -4.96 -35.47
C THR A 573 -18.27 -3.59 -36.12
N PRO A 574 -19.35 -2.82 -36.37
CA PRO A 574 -19.24 -1.46 -36.90
C PRO A 574 -18.33 -0.54 -36.07
N GLU A 575 -18.37 -0.71 -34.74
CA GLU A 575 -17.53 0.02 -33.79
C GLU A 575 -16.05 -0.36 -33.95
N GLU A 576 -15.72 -1.65 -33.98
CA GLU A 576 -14.34 -2.14 -34.22
C GLU A 576 -13.82 -1.73 -35.60
N VAL A 577 -14.67 -1.70 -36.62
CA VAL A 577 -14.32 -1.21 -37.97
C VAL A 577 -13.98 0.28 -37.95
N ALA A 578 -14.71 1.09 -37.19
CA ALA A 578 -14.43 2.51 -37.03
C ALA A 578 -13.07 2.73 -36.35
N GLU A 579 -12.78 1.98 -35.28
CA GLU A 579 -11.50 2.01 -34.58
C GLU A 579 -10.35 1.57 -35.49
N MET A 580 -10.51 0.47 -36.22
CA MET A 580 -9.48 -0.01 -37.17
C MET A 580 -9.21 0.98 -38.30
N LYS A 581 -10.22 1.75 -38.71
CA LYS A 581 -10.05 2.83 -39.70
C LYS A 581 -9.22 3.99 -39.16
N GLU A 582 -9.36 4.32 -37.88
CA GLU A 582 -8.50 5.30 -37.20
C GLU A 582 -7.07 4.77 -37.08
N ASN A 583 -6.91 3.50 -36.68
CA ASN A 583 -5.61 2.82 -36.54
C ASN A 583 -4.91 2.52 -37.88
N ALA A 584 -5.62 2.58 -39.01
CA ALA A 584 -5.05 2.36 -40.34
C ALA A 584 -4.24 3.56 -40.88
N GLN A 585 -4.09 4.63 -40.09
CA GLN A 585 -3.31 5.81 -40.45
C GLN A 585 -1.85 5.65 -40.04
N PHE A 586 -0.91 5.98 -40.94
CA PHE A 586 0.54 5.88 -40.66
C PHE A 586 1.00 6.76 -39.49
N PHE A 587 0.46 7.97 -39.41
CA PHE A 587 0.72 8.94 -38.35
C PHE A 587 -0.61 9.63 -38.04
N LYS A 588 -1.39 9.05 -37.10
CA LYS A 588 -2.73 9.51 -36.73
C LYS A 588 -2.75 10.98 -36.30
N GLU A 589 -1.63 11.46 -35.76
CA GLU A 589 -1.43 12.82 -35.31
C GLU A 589 -1.57 13.85 -36.46
N MET A 590 -1.39 13.43 -37.72
CA MET A 590 -1.68 14.29 -38.88
C MET A 590 -3.17 14.64 -38.99
N ALA A 591 -4.06 13.74 -38.57
CA ALA A 591 -5.50 13.97 -38.59
C ALA A 591 -5.96 14.92 -37.46
N TYR A 592 -5.18 15.05 -36.39
CA TYR A 592 -5.50 15.94 -35.25
C TYR A 592 -5.46 17.42 -35.63
N LEU A 593 -4.80 17.76 -36.74
CA LEU A 593 -4.76 19.10 -37.29
C LEU A 593 -5.98 19.45 -38.16
N GLY A 594 -6.91 18.51 -38.36
CA GLY A 594 -8.20 18.73 -39.01
C GLY A 594 -9.33 19.02 -38.01
N ASP A 595 -10.55 19.22 -38.52
CA ASP A 595 -11.71 19.60 -37.71
C ASP A 595 -12.42 18.42 -37.02
N ASP A 596 -12.01 17.18 -37.35
CA ASP A 596 -12.71 15.98 -36.88
C ASP A 596 -12.31 15.54 -35.45
N TYR A 597 -11.16 15.99 -34.96
CA TYR A 597 -10.64 15.66 -33.62
C TYR A 597 -10.73 16.87 -32.68
N GLN A 598 -11.05 16.62 -31.41
CA GLN A 598 -10.90 17.63 -30.37
C GLN A 598 -9.59 17.40 -29.63
N ILE A 599 -8.72 18.40 -29.64
CA ILE A 599 -7.45 18.36 -28.92
C ILE A 599 -7.36 19.54 -27.96
N GLU A 600 -6.96 19.25 -26.72
CA GLU A 600 -6.78 20.23 -25.66
C GLU A 600 -5.38 20.11 -25.06
N LEU A 601 -4.60 21.19 -25.13
CA LEU A 601 -3.31 21.27 -24.44
C LEU A 601 -3.60 21.53 -22.96
N SER A 602 -3.45 20.49 -22.15
CA SER A 602 -3.97 20.46 -20.78
C SER A 602 -2.90 20.57 -19.70
N GLY A 603 -1.61 20.61 -20.07
CA GLY A 603 -0.53 20.94 -19.14
C GLY A 603 0.84 20.45 -19.58
N ILE A 604 1.77 20.42 -18.62
CA ILE A 604 3.09 19.80 -18.77
C ILE A 604 3.27 18.82 -17.61
N GLU A 605 3.78 17.62 -17.90
CA GLU A 605 4.00 16.57 -16.92
C GLU A 605 5.42 15.99 -17.06
N MET A 606 5.96 15.42 -15.98
CA MET A 606 7.21 14.67 -16.04
C MET A 606 6.92 13.21 -16.41
N ILE A 607 7.35 12.80 -17.60
CA ILE A 607 7.20 11.44 -18.11
C ILE A 607 8.58 10.82 -18.26
N ASN A 608 8.88 9.75 -17.51
CA ASN A 608 10.16 9.03 -17.58
C ASN A 608 11.38 9.97 -17.42
N GLY A 609 11.29 10.92 -16.47
CA GLY A 609 12.36 11.88 -16.17
C GLY A 609 12.48 13.08 -17.09
N GLN A 610 11.62 13.20 -18.13
CA GLN A 610 11.62 14.34 -19.05
C GLN A 610 10.30 15.13 -19.01
N LYS A 611 10.37 16.44 -19.20
CA LYS A 611 9.16 17.28 -19.28
C LYS A 611 8.45 17.06 -20.61
N ALA A 612 7.15 16.84 -20.57
CA ALA A 612 6.33 16.60 -21.75
C ALA A 612 5.01 17.40 -21.70
N TYR A 613 4.60 17.95 -22.84
CA TYR A 613 3.28 18.56 -23.00
C TYR A 613 2.20 17.47 -22.96
N ARG A 614 1.19 17.67 -22.13
CA ARG A 614 0.01 16.81 -21.99
C ARG A 614 -1.09 17.32 -22.93
N ILE A 615 -1.55 16.46 -23.82
CA ILE A 615 -2.65 16.74 -24.75
C ILE A 615 -3.75 15.72 -24.51
N ASP A 616 -4.95 16.20 -24.19
CA ASP A 616 -6.15 15.37 -24.17
C ASP A 616 -6.74 15.35 -25.60
N VAL A 617 -7.03 14.16 -26.11
CA VAL A 617 -7.52 13.91 -27.47
C VAL A 617 -8.83 13.16 -27.41
N VAL A 618 -9.86 13.71 -28.06
CA VAL A 618 -11.15 13.04 -28.28
C VAL A 618 -11.29 12.76 -29.77
N SER A 619 -11.39 11.46 -30.11
CA SER A 619 -11.54 11.01 -31.49
C SER A 619 -12.96 11.28 -32.04
N PRO A 620 -13.16 11.23 -33.37
CA PRO A 620 -14.49 11.33 -33.98
C PRO A 620 -15.45 10.23 -33.53
N SER A 621 -14.91 9.08 -33.12
CA SER A 621 -15.66 7.96 -32.53
C SER A 621 -16.04 8.18 -31.05
N GLY A 622 -15.56 9.27 -30.42
CA GLY A 622 -15.82 9.60 -29.02
C GLY A 622 -14.84 8.95 -28.03
N SER A 623 -13.77 8.33 -28.53
CA SER A 623 -12.74 7.72 -27.68
C SER A 623 -11.85 8.80 -27.09
N GLU A 624 -11.63 8.76 -25.77
CA GLU A 624 -10.74 9.69 -25.06
C GLU A 624 -9.36 9.06 -24.84
N SER A 625 -8.32 9.83 -25.11
CA SER A 625 -6.93 9.47 -24.80
C SER A 625 -6.17 10.70 -24.31
N THR A 626 -5.11 10.46 -23.53
CA THR A 626 -4.16 11.49 -23.13
C THR A 626 -2.79 11.11 -23.69
N GLU A 627 -2.18 12.05 -24.41
CA GLU A 627 -0.90 11.89 -25.07
C GLU A 627 0.12 12.87 -24.52
N TYR A 628 1.39 12.46 -24.47
CA TYR A 628 2.48 13.21 -23.88
C TYR A 628 3.61 13.38 -24.88
N TYR A 629 4.04 14.62 -25.11
CA TYR A 629 5.06 14.99 -26.09
C TYR A 629 6.24 15.69 -25.42
N ALA A 630 7.43 15.11 -25.49
CA ALA A 630 8.63 15.65 -24.86
C ALA A 630 8.96 17.06 -25.33
N MET A 631 9.24 17.97 -24.39
CA MET A 631 9.51 19.38 -24.73
C MET A 631 10.84 19.58 -25.47
N GLU A 632 11.84 18.74 -25.22
CA GLU A 632 13.18 18.89 -25.81
C GLU A 632 13.29 18.26 -27.21
N THR A 633 12.64 17.11 -27.41
CA THR A 633 12.75 16.32 -28.65
C THR A 633 11.51 16.40 -29.53
N SER A 634 10.41 16.92 -28.99
CA SER A 634 9.06 16.89 -29.58
C SER A 634 8.50 15.49 -29.82
N PHE A 635 9.18 14.41 -29.40
CA PHE A 635 8.69 13.05 -29.59
C PHE A 635 7.51 12.75 -28.67
N LYS A 636 6.55 11.97 -29.17
CA LYS A 636 5.55 11.32 -28.33
C LYS A 636 6.27 10.34 -27.39
N VAL A 637 6.09 10.50 -26.10
CA VAL A 637 6.77 9.68 -25.08
C VAL A 637 5.81 8.77 -24.32
N ARG A 638 4.52 9.13 -24.28
CA ARG A 638 3.48 8.32 -23.68
C ARG A 638 2.14 8.56 -24.34
N GLU A 639 1.34 7.51 -24.40
CA GLU A 639 -0.08 7.56 -24.71
C GLU A 639 -0.82 6.72 -23.67
N SER A 640 -1.91 7.24 -23.13
CA SER A 640 -2.77 6.52 -22.19
C SER A 640 -4.22 6.63 -22.60
N SER A 641 -4.95 5.51 -22.56
CA SER A 641 -6.38 5.46 -22.82
C SER A 641 -7.07 4.61 -21.76
N THR A 642 -8.33 4.92 -21.49
CA THR A 642 -9.12 4.21 -20.51
C THR A 642 -10.14 3.34 -21.22
N GLN A 643 -10.10 2.03 -20.98
CA GLN A 643 -10.97 1.06 -21.62
C GLN A 643 -11.84 0.35 -20.58
N GLU A 644 -13.09 0.05 -20.91
CA GLU A 644 -13.96 -0.81 -20.11
C GLU A 644 -13.78 -2.28 -20.53
N GLY A 645 -13.25 -3.10 -19.62
CA GLY A 645 -13.03 -4.53 -19.85
C GLY A 645 -13.52 -5.35 -18.66
N GLY A 646 -14.40 -6.32 -18.89
CA GLY A 646 -14.84 -7.26 -17.85
C GLY A 646 -15.61 -6.64 -16.67
N GLY A 647 -16.21 -5.45 -16.86
CA GLY A 647 -16.91 -4.71 -15.80
C GLY A 647 -16.00 -3.86 -14.91
N GLN A 648 -14.72 -3.70 -15.27
CA GLN A 648 -13.77 -2.79 -14.65
C GLN A 648 -13.19 -1.84 -15.69
N THR A 649 -12.92 -0.61 -15.26
CA THR A 649 -12.23 0.40 -16.05
C THR A 649 -10.73 0.21 -15.88
N VAL A 650 -10.01 -0.04 -16.98
CA VAL A 650 -8.56 -0.27 -16.98
C VAL A 650 -7.90 0.82 -17.81
N THR A 651 -6.91 1.50 -17.23
CA THR A 651 -6.08 2.46 -17.95
C THR A 651 -4.91 1.74 -18.60
N VAL A 652 -4.86 1.74 -19.92
CA VAL A 652 -3.75 1.21 -20.70
C VAL A 652 -2.78 2.34 -21.00
N THR A 653 -1.50 2.13 -20.70
CA THR A 653 -0.44 3.12 -20.97
C THR A 653 0.60 2.51 -21.91
N GLN A 654 1.00 3.27 -22.92
CA GLN A 654 2.05 2.92 -23.87
C GLN A 654 3.15 3.98 -23.80
N ASP A 655 4.32 3.59 -23.33
CA ASP A 655 5.53 4.42 -23.30
C ASP A 655 6.38 4.17 -24.53
N TYR A 656 6.85 5.24 -25.16
CA TYR A 656 7.68 5.19 -26.38
C TYR A 656 9.08 5.73 -26.09
N ALA A 657 10.10 5.02 -26.57
CA ALA A 657 11.50 5.39 -26.39
C ALA A 657 12.36 5.01 -27.60
N ASP A 658 13.60 5.50 -27.58
CA ASP A 658 14.64 5.18 -28.57
C ASP A 658 14.22 5.46 -30.03
N TYR A 659 13.76 6.68 -30.32
CA TYR A 659 13.41 7.08 -31.68
C TYR A 659 14.65 7.10 -32.59
N LYS A 660 14.64 6.28 -33.65
CA LYS A 660 15.71 6.27 -34.69
C LYS A 660 15.13 6.40 -36.07
N GLU A 661 15.94 6.95 -36.99
CA GLU A 661 15.57 7.18 -38.38
C GLU A 661 15.57 5.88 -39.20
N VAL A 662 14.49 5.66 -39.94
CA VAL A 662 14.27 4.58 -40.89
C VAL A 662 13.71 5.21 -42.16
N ASP A 663 14.50 5.19 -43.24
CA ASP A 663 14.12 5.74 -44.57
C ASP A 663 13.57 7.18 -44.52
N GLY A 664 14.16 8.02 -43.67
CA GLY A 664 13.80 9.44 -43.55
C GLY A 664 12.64 9.75 -42.61
N VAL A 665 12.13 8.75 -41.88
CA VAL A 665 11.13 8.90 -40.81
C VAL A 665 11.66 8.31 -39.51
N LYS A 666 11.47 8.97 -38.37
CA LYS A 666 11.85 8.45 -37.05
C LYS A 666 10.72 7.62 -36.46
N ILE A 667 11.07 6.43 -35.97
CA ILE A 667 10.15 5.45 -35.40
C ILE A 667 10.68 5.05 -34.01
N PRO A 668 9.81 4.89 -32.99
CA PRO A 668 10.24 4.38 -31.69
C PRO A 668 10.79 2.97 -31.82
N HIS A 669 12.01 2.73 -31.34
CA HIS A 669 12.60 1.39 -31.33
C HIS A 669 12.27 0.61 -30.05
N GLN A 670 11.69 1.28 -29.06
CA GLN A 670 11.22 0.63 -27.84
C GLN A 670 9.83 1.13 -27.49
N MET A 671 8.95 0.19 -27.10
CA MET A 671 7.60 0.48 -26.63
C MET A 671 7.29 -0.35 -25.40
N THR A 672 6.88 0.28 -24.30
CA THR A 672 6.48 -0.42 -23.07
C THR A 672 4.97 -0.28 -22.86
N ILE A 673 4.26 -1.41 -22.83
CA ILE A 673 2.81 -1.45 -22.60
C ILE A 673 2.55 -1.83 -21.14
N SER A 674 1.76 -1.02 -20.44
CA SER A 674 1.33 -1.21 -19.05
C SER A 674 -0.19 -1.15 -18.93
N GLY A 675 -0.75 -1.76 -17.88
CA GLY A 675 -2.19 -1.74 -17.57
C GLY A 675 -3.00 -2.90 -18.13
N MET A 676 -2.60 -3.50 -19.27
CA MET A 676 -3.29 -4.69 -19.82
C MET A 676 -2.89 -6.00 -19.15
N MET A 677 -1.66 -6.08 -18.63
CA MET A 677 -1.07 -7.27 -18.02
C MET A 677 -0.49 -6.92 -16.65
N PRO A 678 -0.35 -7.89 -15.72
CA PRO A 678 0.17 -7.62 -14.38
C PRO A 678 1.57 -7.01 -14.37
N VAL A 679 2.39 -7.33 -15.37
CA VAL A 679 3.75 -6.80 -15.54
C VAL A 679 3.74 -5.93 -16.81
N PRO A 680 4.37 -4.75 -16.79
CA PRO A 680 4.69 -4.02 -18.01
C PRO A 680 5.47 -4.88 -19.00
N MET A 681 5.10 -4.86 -20.28
CA MET A 681 5.85 -5.55 -21.33
C MET A 681 6.58 -4.55 -22.21
N THR A 682 7.91 -4.66 -22.24
CA THR A 682 8.75 -3.87 -23.13
C THR A 682 9.01 -4.64 -24.43
N PHE A 683 8.66 -4.03 -25.55
CA PHE A 683 8.88 -4.52 -26.90
C PHE A 683 10.00 -3.72 -27.56
N ASP A 684 10.96 -4.44 -28.12
CA ASP A 684 12.04 -3.86 -28.92
C ASP A 684 11.77 -4.09 -30.41
N LEU A 685 11.95 -3.05 -31.21
CA LEU A 685 11.81 -3.08 -32.66
C LEU A 685 12.93 -3.92 -33.29
N GLN A 686 12.53 -5.01 -33.96
CA GLN A 686 13.42 -5.91 -34.67
C GLN A 686 13.58 -5.52 -36.14
N GLU A 687 12.51 -5.02 -36.75
CA GLU A 687 12.48 -4.64 -38.16
C GLU A 687 11.52 -3.47 -38.36
N ALA A 688 11.95 -2.46 -39.11
CA ALA A 688 11.07 -1.46 -39.69
C ALA A 688 11.42 -1.26 -41.16
N LYS A 689 10.39 -1.23 -42.01
CA LYS A 689 10.51 -1.00 -43.46
C LYS A 689 9.48 0.02 -43.90
N VAL A 690 9.93 1.13 -44.46
CA VAL A 690 9.07 2.19 -45.00
C VAL A 690 9.07 2.09 -46.52
N ASN A 691 7.91 2.24 -47.15
CA ASN A 691 7.75 2.18 -48.61
C ASN A 691 8.23 0.86 -49.26
N ALA A 692 8.35 -0.21 -48.48
CA ALA A 692 8.62 -1.55 -48.99
C ALA A 692 7.38 -2.19 -49.61
N GLU A 693 7.59 -3.08 -50.59
CA GLU A 693 6.50 -3.83 -51.20
C GLU A 693 5.87 -4.80 -50.18
N ILE A 694 4.57 -4.67 -49.94
CA ILE A 694 3.77 -5.56 -49.09
C ILE A 694 2.82 -6.33 -50.01
N SER A 695 2.77 -7.65 -49.84
CA SER A 695 1.83 -8.48 -50.62
C SER A 695 0.39 -8.10 -50.32
N ALA A 696 -0.43 -7.93 -51.36
CA ALA A 696 -1.86 -7.63 -51.23
C ALA A 696 -2.63 -8.71 -50.44
N ASP A 697 -2.13 -9.96 -50.42
CA ASP A 697 -2.75 -11.05 -49.66
C ASP A 697 -2.69 -10.83 -48.14
N VAL A 698 -1.79 -9.97 -47.64
CA VAL A 698 -1.68 -9.64 -46.21
C VAL A 698 -2.96 -8.97 -45.71
N PHE A 699 -3.57 -8.12 -46.53
CA PHE A 699 -4.75 -7.31 -46.19
C PHE A 699 -6.09 -7.98 -46.55
N LYS A 700 -6.07 -9.23 -47.02
CA LYS A 700 -7.27 -9.90 -47.50
C LYS A 700 -8.17 -10.36 -46.34
N VAL A 701 -9.36 -9.78 -46.27
CA VAL A 701 -10.47 -10.29 -45.45
C VAL A 701 -11.05 -11.54 -46.13
N GLN A 702 -11.22 -12.64 -45.38
CA GLN A 702 -11.47 -13.97 -45.94
C GLN A 702 -12.89 -14.48 -45.71
#